data_AF-U6MH77-F1
#
_entry.id   AF-U6MH77-F1
#
_cell.length_a   1.000
_cell.length_b   1.000
_cell.length_c   1.000
_cell.angle_alpha   90.00
_cell.angle_beta   90.00
_cell.angle_gamma   90.00
#
_symmetry.space_group_name_H-M   'P 1'
#
loop_
_entity.id
_entity.type
_entity.pdbx_description
1 polymer ?
#
loop_
_entity_poly.entity_id
_entity_poly.type
_entity_poly.pdbx_seq_one_letter_code
_entity_poly.pdbx_strand_id
1 'polypeptide(L)'
;MPQMSIPANTGGNLINEVLLKLQSPDGDVRRAAEELLNKSPTEQLLPALAAAAAASEEEPCNRQMAAVLVRRYAHIRLKDTSNEHQQKQQLIEHVIQTIVSTLTSGSPFIVRKAAAEAIGELWQHLPSSAIASQTAPFGSIVQWLDADQMKENQREDECLLWLLVDRLADAADPEVYVQRAPQIARKLSLTFQQLDVEKSTAAEEALETMFIRIARWKAEGGKAKETKKQAIAAFCSTCPVVLQMLIRQPCPELMAPLVSLAERGPQFFRDQHALLLDTVKTILANTSNVEAEETRQMALQLAAAAFLGASAVLRKHMALVDELLMLLADAAATSPCDWENIAAWESQAREEETGEETLHSVALQLMADIASMLCSSGSGQDHGADGGSAGKSFSGGLNALSKLMNIFSLLVEQQDPRYSFTALELLALLLDDDTCRPLLGPYADKLVFACMAALKAPDARLRWQGLKCFGLMMQQEDQWIRQVQQKYGEQLLSSLSEQSASDTSVRCRRQATLALAALLAGLAPEEGDDPSPETLALVLPKLNGTLSQAVITGCSSDDMQTQEFALALASALAKACGTAFIPHYPAFIVALRNLLGEDDATGKQKVQQLLEEHAGRCLLQAAVEFAADLGSAVGKDVLKPDAPWLVERLHSIMLSCEAVPAASAVFGAIMTCLAVAAPACGAEMLHQMRPLMDIVLRKSNMDIQLGVSQEVGSAAGSLNAGAELSEEGGVSQFRVQDKTGKQTIISINTSAVEERLAAIRLLGALASAIGPAAPADLGQEWTAAALQSCSSGFSIVRNAAFEVLPNCLTTLASAPTQQGQATTAALELAASFLTSTEGQLPPSQATLAAERMLPAVAEIIADQAKRKREGMLSEECKVPSSQRAALLEKLFVGMGKLILPVLTNEFERLASKEEQDDEWEDLNEDGDEEDSSSFYDSVMQCSGNFFKVYGSECLPHFDAHLRLPYGALLAHDQTSYYGKVAALCLYADAINFGDPSATLEYSKVLLPAALLAISPQAEWAIDEEHALVVSASVYGLGVVAQRHPELFSSQLQSAVETLERCLASPLLRTEVGRAAADGAACALLKVLAEFGRGQGIEGASAKLAKLLETW
;
A
#
# COMPACT_ATOMS: atom_id res chain seq x y z
N MET A 1 43.31 21.57 15.76
CA MET A 1 42.56 21.96 16.96
C MET A 1 42.48 20.76 17.89
N PRO A 2 42.78 20.89 19.18
CA PRO A 2 42.83 19.76 20.12
C PRO A 2 41.42 19.37 20.60
N GLN A 3 41.26 18.07 20.89
CA GLN A 3 40.13 17.36 21.51
C GLN A 3 38.91 18.21 21.96
N MET A 4 37.85 18.24 21.14
CA MET A 4 36.52 18.74 21.50
C MET A 4 35.62 17.58 21.95
N SER A 5 35.86 17.06 23.14
CA SER A 5 34.94 16.15 23.84
C SER A 5 34.72 16.69 25.25
N ILE A 6 33.51 16.56 25.78
CA ILE A 6 33.16 17.00 27.14
C ILE A 6 34.07 16.28 28.15
N PRO A 7 34.88 16.97 28.98
CA PRO A 7 35.77 16.32 29.95
C PRO A 7 34.99 15.67 31.10
N ALA A 8 35.45 14.49 31.54
CA ALA A 8 34.78 13.63 32.54
C ALA A 8 34.60 14.21 33.96
N ASN A 9 35.03 15.45 34.24
CA ASN A 9 35.02 16.02 35.60
C ASN A 9 34.63 17.52 35.69
N THR A 10 33.97 18.09 34.67
CA THR A 10 33.53 19.51 34.63
C THR A 10 32.09 19.71 34.14
N GLY A 11 31.27 18.64 34.15
CA GLY A 11 30.07 18.50 33.30
C GLY A 11 28.94 19.51 33.44
N GLY A 12 28.75 20.16 34.60
CA GLY A 12 27.59 21.05 34.82
C GLY A 12 27.66 22.39 34.08
N ASN A 13 28.80 23.10 34.14
CA ASN A 13 28.89 24.45 33.56
C ASN A 13 29.04 24.44 32.03
N LEU A 14 29.70 23.42 31.47
CA LEU A 14 29.93 23.32 30.03
C LEU A 14 28.64 22.96 29.28
N ILE A 15 27.80 22.08 29.83
CA ILE A 15 26.55 21.70 29.19
C ILE A 15 25.54 22.86 29.20
N ASN A 16 25.53 23.68 30.25
CA ASN A 16 24.65 24.86 30.32
C ASN A 16 25.03 25.91 29.27
N GLU A 17 26.33 26.11 29.01
CA GLU A 17 26.79 26.98 27.92
C GLU A 17 26.36 26.46 26.54
N VAL A 18 26.36 25.13 26.35
CA VAL A 18 25.89 24.50 25.10
C VAL A 18 24.38 24.63 24.93
N LEU A 19 23.59 24.45 26.00
CA LEU A 19 22.13 24.63 25.99
C LEU A 19 21.74 26.07 25.63
N LEU A 20 22.47 27.06 26.15
CA LEU A 20 22.28 28.47 25.78
C LEU A 20 22.61 28.73 24.29
N LYS A 21 23.67 28.11 23.76
CA LYS A 21 24.04 28.24 22.34
C LYS A 21 23.03 27.60 21.40
N LEU A 22 22.35 26.51 21.81
CA LEU A 22 21.27 25.90 21.03
C LEU A 22 20.05 26.82 20.85
N GLN A 23 19.82 27.72 21.80
CA GLN A 23 18.73 28.69 21.75
C GLN A 23 19.13 29.99 21.01
N SER A 24 20.35 30.05 20.44
CA SER A 24 20.82 31.21 19.70
C SER A 24 20.04 31.41 18.39
N PRO A 25 19.69 32.65 18.02
CA PRO A 25 19.12 32.96 16.70
C PRO A 25 20.16 32.86 15.56
N ASP A 26 21.45 32.81 15.90
CA ASP A 26 22.55 32.61 14.93
C ASP A 26 22.70 31.13 14.57
N GLY A 27 22.44 30.81 13.29
CA GLY A 27 22.48 29.45 12.76
C GLY A 27 23.86 28.79 12.81
N ASP A 28 24.95 29.56 12.79
CA ASP A 28 26.31 29.01 12.86
C ASP A 28 26.67 28.64 14.32
N VAL A 29 26.25 29.47 15.28
CA VAL A 29 26.40 29.17 16.72
C VAL A 29 25.58 27.93 17.10
N ARG A 30 24.35 27.83 16.59
CA ARG A 30 23.47 26.69 16.82
C ARG A 30 24.03 25.40 16.19
N ARG A 31 24.44 25.42 14.92
CA ARG A 31 25.06 24.26 14.25
C ARG A 31 26.31 23.78 14.98
N ALA A 32 27.15 24.69 15.46
CA ALA A 32 28.34 24.32 16.23
C ALA A 32 27.99 23.62 17.57
N ALA A 33 26.92 24.05 18.24
CA ALA A 33 26.42 23.40 19.46
C ALA A 33 25.81 22.01 19.17
N GLU A 34 25.03 21.88 18.10
CA GLU A 34 24.48 20.60 17.62
C GLU A 34 25.59 19.61 17.27
N GLU A 35 26.62 20.04 16.52
CA GLU A 35 27.78 19.21 16.20
C GLU A 35 28.53 18.72 17.44
N LEU A 36 28.68 19.57 18.46
CA LEU A 36 29.37 19.23 19.69
C LEU A 36 28.60 18.16 20.49
N LEU A 37 27.27 18.27 20.57
CA LEU A 37 26.43 17.24 21.18
C LEU A 37 26.46 15.94 20.35
N ASN A 38 26.41 16.05 19.03
CA ASN A 38 26.46 14.89 18.12
C ASN A 38 27.78 14.11 18.18
N LYS A 39 28.90 14.78 18.49
CA LYS A 39 30.22 14.16 18.63
C LYS A 39 30.54 13.67 20.06
N SER A 40 29.75 14.06 21.07
CA SER A 40 30.02 13.71 22.48
C SER A 40 29.64 12.26 22.80
N PRO A 41 30.41 11.51 23.62
CA PRO A 41 30.07 10.12 23.99
C PRO A 41 28.80 10.01 24.83
N THR A 42 27.96 9.01 24.58
CA THR A 42 26.67 8.79 25.29
C THR A 42 26.85 8.62 26.80
N GLU A 43 27.90 7.93 27.23
CA GLU A 43 28.24 7.66 28.63
C GLU A 43 28.53 8.93 29.46
N GLN A 44 28.92 10.01 28.79
CA GLN A 44 29.21 11.30 29.42
C GLN A 44 28.07 12.30 29.21
N LEU A 45 27.42 12.22 28.05
CA LEU A 45 26.37 13.15 27.64
C LEU A 45 25.08 12.98 28.46
N LEU A 46 24.58 11.75 28.61
CA LEU A 46 23.31 11.51 29.30
C LEU A 46 23.36 11.91 30.78
N PRO A 47 24.40 11.55 31.57
CA PRO A 47 24.50 12.01 32.97
C PRO A 47 24.64 13.52 33.10
N ALA A 48 25.38 14.17 32.19
CA ALA A 48 25.54 15.63 32.21
C ALA A 48 24.22 16.36 31.94
N LEU A 49 23.45 15.90 30.95
CA LEU A 49 22.12 16.45 30.65
C LEU A 49 21.12 16.20 31.80
N ALA A 50 21.14 15.01 32.42
CA ALA A 50 20.29 14.72 33.56
C ALA A 50 20.62 15.56 34.80
N ALA A 51 21.91 15.81 35.05
CA ALA A 51 22.34 16.72 36.11
C ALA A 51 21.89 18.17 35.85
N ALA A 52 21.97 18.64 34.59
CA ALA A 52 21.48 19.97 34.21
C ALA A 52 19.96 20.10 34.38
N ALA A 53 19.19 19.06 34.07
CA ALA A 53 17.74 19.04 34.34
C ALA A 53 17.42 19.10 35.85
N ALA A 54 18.22 18.42 36.67
CA ALA A 54 18.08 18.34 38.13
C ALA A 54 18.56 19.57 38.91
N ALA A 55 19.37 20.44 38.30
CA ALA A 55 19.94 21.61 38.96
C ALA A 55 18.86 22.65 39.31
N SER A 56 18.63 22.89 40.60
CA SER A 56 17.60 23.84 41.06
C SER A 56 17.93 25.31 40.82
N GLU A 57 19.20 25.65 40.60
CA GLU A 57 19.68 27.03 40.41
C GLU A 57 19.57 27.53 38.95
N GLU A 58 19.22 26.64 38.01
CA GLU A 58 19.18 26.93 36.57
C GLU A 58 17.80 27.40 36.09
N GLU A 59 17.77 28.11 34.95
CA GLU A 59 16.52 28.58 34.36
C GLU A 59 15.61 27.40 33.91
N PRO A 60 14.27 27.48 34.13
CA PRO A 60 13.33 26.43 33.76
C PRO A 60 13.40 25.99 32.29
N CYS A 61 13.64 26.92 31.35
CA CYS A 61 13.76 26.62 29.92
C CYS A 61 14.98 25.73 29.62
N ASN A 62 16.13 26.02 30.25
CA ASN A 62 17.35 25.21 30.09
C ASN A 62 17.18 23.82 30.72
N ARG A 63 16.52 23.75 31.88
CA ARG A 63 16.22 22.48 32.56
C ARG A 63 15.26 21.61 31.75
N GLN A 64 14.23 22.21 31.14
CA GLN A 64 13.31 21.53 30.23
C GLN A 64 14.05 21.02 28.99
N MET A 65 14.83 21.87 28.33
CA MET A 65 15.63 21.50 27.15
C MET A 65 16.58 20.34 27.47
N ALA A 66 17.25 20.38 28.62
CA ALA A 66 18.12 19.30 29.06
C ALA A 66 17.37 17.97 29.20
N ALA A 67 16.19 17.96 29.84
CA ALA A 67 15.35 16.77 29.97
C ALA A 67 14.87 16.24 28.60
N VAL A 68 14.46 17.12 27.69
CA VAL A 68 14.08 16.74 26.31
C VAL A 68 15.26 16.12 25.55
N LEU A 69 16.46 16.65 25.72
CA LEU A 69 17.67 16.10 25.11
C LEU A 69 18.08 14.75 25.72
N VAL A 70 17.87 14.53 27.04
CA VAL A 70 18.03 13.18 27.64
C VAL A 70 17.13 12.19 26.92
N ARG A 71 15.85 12.51 26.76
CA ARG A 71 14.87 11.67 26.04
C ARG A 71 15.34 11.37 24.61
N ARG A 72 15.67 12.40 23.82
CA ARG A 72 16.08 12.25 22.41
C ARG A 72 17.36 11.44 22.24
N TYR A 73 18.40 11.73 23.03
CA TYR A 73 19.67 11.01 22.92
C TYR A 73 19.60 9.60 23.48
N ALA A 74 18.76 9.35 24.50
CA ALA A 74 18.45 8.00 24.96
C ALA A 74 17.87 7.17 23.82
N HIS A 75 16.79 7.66 23.19
CA HIS A 75 16.11 6.98 22.07
C HIS A 75 17.07 6.63 20.92
N ILE A 76 17.85 7.62 20.46
CA ILE A 76 18.72 7.47 19.28
C ILE A 76 19.93 6.58 19.59
N ARG A 77 20.57 6.77 20.75
CA ARG A 77 21.91 6.20 21.00
C ARG A 77 21.94 4.95 21.86
N LEU A 78 20.90 4.69 22.63
CA LEU A 78 20.81 3.45 23.41
C LEU A 78 20.28 2.28 22.58
N LYS A 79 19.68 2.52 21.41
CA LYS A 79 19.24 1.47 20.49
C LYS A 79 20.41 0.78 19.76
N ASP A 80 21.43 1.55 19.37
CA ASP A 80 22.56 1.08 18.53
C ASP A 80 23.85 0.74 19.31
N THR A 81 23.86 0.88 20.64
CA THR A 81 25.08 0.69 21.44
C THR A 81 25.39 -0.79 21.65
N SER A 82 26.50 -1.27 21.06
CA SER A 82 27.06 -2.63 21.20
C SER A 82 27.73 -2.92 22.55
N ASN A 83 27.56 -2.04 23.55
CA ASN A 83 28.21 -2.14 24.85
C ASN A 83 27.76 -3.40 25.64
N GLU A 84 28.62 -3.87 26.55
CA GLU A 84 28.26 -4.91 27.53
C GLU A 84 26.97 -4.52 28.28
N HIS A 85 25.96 -5.38 28.24
CA HIS A 85 24.61 -5.12 28.78
C HIS A 85 24.62 -4.55 30.20
N GLN A 86 25.60 -4.96 31.03
CA GLN A 86 25.71 -4.53 32.42
C GLN A 86 26.15 -3.06 32.57
N GLN A 87 27.01 -2.54 31.69
CA GLN A 87 27.47 -1.14 31.73
C GLN A 87 26.36 -0.21 31.25
N LYS A 88 25.64 -0.61 30.20
CA LYS A 88 24.45 0.09 29.70
C LYS A 88 23.38 0.22 30.78
N GLN A 89 23.11 -0.86 31.51
CA GLN A 89 22.16 -0.86 32.63
C GLN A 89 22.58 0.11 33.74
N GLN A 90 23.84 0.06 34.19
CA GLN A 90 24.35 0.97 35.24
C GLN A 90 24.24 2.45 34.85
N LEU A 91 24.51 2.77 33.58
CA LEU A 91 24.35 4.12 33.06
C LEU A 91 22.88 4.58 33.15
N ILE A 92 21.94 3.74 32.68
CA ILE A 92 20.51 4.04 32.70
C ILE A 92 20.03 4.26 34.14
N GLU A 93 20.37 3.35 35.07
CA GLU A 93 19.99 3.46 36.48
C GLU A 93 20.52 4.75 37.11
N HIS A 94 21.77 5.14 36.82
CA HIS A 94 22.36 6.37 37.32
C HIS A 94 21.66 7.63 36.79
N VAL A 95 21.34 7.65 35.49
CA VAL A 95 20.64 8.76 34.85
C VAL A 95 19.21 8.89 35.42
N ILE A 96 18.48 7.78 35.57
CA ILE A 96 17.15 7.75 36.20
C ILE A 96 17.22 8.29 37.64
N GLN A 97 18.14 7.78 38.47
CA GLN A 97 18.29 8.27 39.86
C GLN A 97 18.53 9.78 39.94
N THR A 98 19.29 10.33 39.00
CA THR A 98 19.59 11.76 38.94
C THR A 98 18.34 12.58 38.57
N ILE A 99 17.67 12.20 37.49
CA ILE A 99 16.55 12.98 36.93
C ILE A 99 15.27 12.85 37.77
N VAL A 100 15.07 11.74 38.48
CA VAL A 100 13.86 11.50 39.32
C VAL A 100 13.69 12.55 40.43
N SER A 101 14.79 13.13 40.91
CA SER A 101 14.75 14.23 41.89
C SER A 101 13.93 15.44 41.40
N THR A 102 13.84 15.64 40.08
CA THR A 102 13.05 16.72 39.46
C THR A 102 11.55 16.53 39.62
N LEU A 103 11.06 15.30 39.82
CA LEU A 103 9.62 15.00 39.92
C LEU A 103 8.99 15.51 41.23
N THR A 104 9.79 15.99 42.17
CA THR A 104 9.31 16.56 43.44
C THR A 104 8.53 17.88 43.23
N SER A 105 7.56 18.16 44.10
CA SER A 105 6.64 19.32 43.98
C SER A 105 7.30 20.70 44.04
N GLY A 106 8.62 20.78 44.25
CA GLY A 106 9.39 22.03 44.23
C GLY A 106 9.84 22.50 42.83
N SER A 107 9.70 21.70 41.77
CA SER A 107 10.10 22.06 40.40
C SER A 107 8.93 22.51 39.51
N PRO A 108 9.15 23.41 38.52
CA PRO A 108 8.10 23.82 37.58
C PRO A 108 7.51 22.63 36.81
N PHE A 109 6.19 22.59 36.62
CA PHE A 109 5.49 21.47 35.97
C PHE A 109 6.05 21.11 34.59
N ILE A 110 6.41 22.10 33.78
CA ILE A 110 6.98 21.86 32.44
C ILE A 110 8.30 21.06 32.46
N VAL A 111 9.12 21.27 33.51
CA VAL A 111 10.35 20.51 33.74
C VAL A 111 10.03 19.11 34.28
N ARG A 112 9.06 19.01 35.21
CA ARG A 112 8.59 17.72 35.76
C ARG A 112 8.03 16.81 34.67
N LYS A 113 7.23 17.36 33.75
CA LYS A 113 6.67 16.68 32.58
C LYS A 113 7.78 16.16 31.66
N ALA A 114 8.71 17.03 31.24
CA ALA A 114 9.83 16.63 30.38
C ALA A 114 10.73 15.56 31.03
N ALA A 115 10.93 15.64 32.35
CA ALA A 115 11.67 14.63 33.10
C ALA A 115 10.93 13.28 33.17
N ALA A 116 9.61 13.28 33.38
CA ALA A 116 8.80 12.06 33.35
C ALA A 116 8.87 11.36 31.99
N GLU A 117 8.80 12.10 30.88
CA GLU A 117 8.97 11.56 29.53
C GLU A 117 10.37 10.98 29.30
N ALA A 118 11.42 11.66 29.78
CA ALA A 118 12.79 11.16 29.70
C ALA A 118 13.00 9.87 30.51
N ILE A 119 12.39 9.76 31.70
CA ILE A 119 12.42 8.55 32.52
C ILE A 119 11.75 7.39 31.78
N GLY A 120 10.58 7.63 31.18
CA GLY A 120 9.86 6.64 30.38
C GLY A 120 10.72 6.05 29.26
N GLU A 121 11.40 6.91 28.50
CA GLU A 121 12.29 6.48 27.42
C GLU A 121 13.50 5.67 27.92
N LEU A 122 14.15 6.14 28.99
CA LEU A 122 15.28 5.41 29.60
C LEU A 122 14.87 4.02 30.08
N TRP A 123 13.63 3.87 30.54
CA TRP A 123 13.09 2.62 31.03
C TRP A 123 12.98 1.53 29.97
N GLN A 124 12.62 1.90 28.74
CA GLN A 124 12.47 0.98 27.60
C GLN A 124 13.77 0.21 27.29
N HIS A 125 14.91 0.71 27.78
CA HIS A 125 16.22 0.11 27.56
C HIS A 125 16.72 -0.76 28.73
N LEU A 126 15.91 -0.99 29.78
CA LEU A 126 16.27 -1.87 30.91
C LEU A 126 16.02 -3.36 30.58
N PRO A 127 16.94 -4.27 30.96
CA PRO A 127 16.93 -5.67 30.50
C PRO A 127 15.94 -6.62 31.20
N SER A 128 15.25 -6.21 32.28
CA SER A 128 14.30 -7.08 33.01
C SER A 128 13.21 -6.32 33.77
N SER A 129 11.97 -6.84 33.71
CA SER A 129 10.80 -6.36 34.44
C SER A 129 10.97 -6.37 35.97
N ALA A 130 11.75 -7.30 36.52
CA ALA A 130 12.04 -7.38 37.96
C ALA A 130 12.89 -6.19 38.44
N ILE A 131 13.76 -5.65 37.58
CA ILE A 131 14.64 -4.52 37.87
C ILE A 131 13.87 -3.22 37.68
N ALA A 132 13.08 -3.13 36.61
CA ALA A 132 12.12 -2.05 36.36
C ALA A 132 11.18 -1.80 37.54
N SER A 133 10.57 -2.85 38.12
CA SER A 133 9.65 -2.68 39.26
C SER A 133 10.32 -2.13 40.54
N GLN A 134 11.67 -2.12 40.60
CA GLN A 134 12.45 -1.61 41.73
C GLN A 134 12.98 -0.19 41.51
N THR A 135 12.90 0.37 40.30
CA THR A 135 13.36 1.73 40.03
C THR A 135 12.40 2.80 40.55
N ALA A 136 12.94 3.85 41.18
CA ALA A 136 12.19 5.01 41.65
C ALA A 136 11.79 5.85 40.44
N PRO A 137 10.61 5.63 39.85
CA PRO A 137 9.34 6.16 40.33
C PRO A 137 8.23 5.10 40.52
N PHE A 138 8.47 3.81 40.21
CA PHE A 138 7.44 2.77 40.33
C PHE A 138 6.91 2.65 41.76
N GLY A 139 7.81 2.75 42.75
CA GLY A 139 7.44 2.77 44.17
C GLY A 139 6.47 3.91 44.53
N SER A 140 6.61 5.09 43.90
CA SER A 140 5.71 6.24 44.12
C SER A 140 4.31 5.98 43.52
N ILE A 141 4.26 5.36 42.34
CA ILE A 141 3.00 4.94 41.70
C ILE A 141 2.29 3.89 42.56
N VAL A 142 3.02 2.86 43.00
CA VAL A 142 2.50 1.80 43.86
C VAL A 142 1.90 2.38 45.15
N GLN A 143 2.63 3.28 45.83
CA GLN A 143 2.12 3.93 47.05
C GLN A 143 0.86 4.77 46.79
N TRP A 144 0.76 5.41 45.63
CA TRP A 144 -0.41 6.20 45.24
C TRP A 144 -1.62 5.34 44.86
N LEU A 145 -1.40 4.18 44.22
CA LEU A 145 -2.43 3.19 43.90
C LEU A 145 -2.97 2.50 45.16
N ASP A 146 -2.10 2.20 46.13
CA ASP A 146 -2.47 1.54 47.38
C ASP A 146 -3.11 2.50 48.41
N ALA A 147 -3.12 3.80 48.15
CA ALA A 147 -3.74 4.79 49.02
C ALA A 147 -5.29 4.77 48.91
N ASP A 148 -5.96 4.40 50.01
CA ASP A 148 -7.43 4.22 50.07
C ASP A 148 -8.26 5.51 49.98
N GLN A 149 -7.65 6.67 50.20
CA GLN A 149 -8.29 7.99 50.06
C GLN A 149 -7.48 8.86 49.10
N MET A 150 -8.17 9.58 48.21
CA MET A 150 -7.56 10.71 47.52
C MET A 150 -7.23 11.74 48.60
N LYS A 151 -5.96 11.88 48.97
CA LYS A 151 -5.50 13.15 49.52
C LYS A 151 -5.82 14.23 48.49
N GLU A 152 -6.13 15.46 48.90
CA GLU A 152 -6.11 16.61 47.98
C GLU A 152 -4.68 16.76 47.45
N ASN A 153 -4.34 15.95 46.46
CA ASN A 153 -3.13 16.08 45.69
C ASN A 153 -3.35 17.28 44.77
N GLN A 154 -2.31 18.10 44.62
CA GLN A 154 -2.36 19.20 43.67
C GLN A 154 -2.64 18.64 42.27
N ARG A 155 -3.45 19.35 41.47
CA ARG A 155 -3.88 18.93 40.13
C ARG A 155 -2.71 18.39 39.29
N GLU A 156 -1.61 19.14 39.27
CA GLU A 156 -0.38 18.82 38.56
C GLU A 156 0.28 17.51 39.02
N ASP A 157 0.19 17.14 40.30
CA ASP A 157 0.82 15.93 40.84
C ASP A 157 0.09 14.67 40.37
N GLU A 158 -1.24 14.72 40.26
CA GLU A 158 -2.04 13.59 39.74
C GLU A 158 -1.83 13.42 38.24
N CYS A 159 -1.82 14.51 37.46
CA CYS A 159 -1.51 14.44 36.02
C CYS A 159 -0.11 13.87 35.76
N LEU A 160 0.88 14.26 36.58
CA LEU A 160 2.25 13.73 36.48
C LEU A 160 2.30 12.23 36.80
N LEU A 161 1.54 11.76 37.78
CA LEU A 161 1.47 10.34 38.14
C LEU A 161 0.82 9.51 37.02
N TRP A 162 -0.25 10.01 36.41
CA TRP A 162 -0.87 9.36 35.24
C TRP A 162 0.07 9.33 34.03
N LEU A 163 0.77 10.43 33.74
CA LEU A 163 1.80 10.46 32.69
C LEU A 163 2.90 9.42 32.95
N LEU A 164 3.33 9.27 34.19
CA LEU A 164 4.30 8.22 34.54
C LEU A 164 3.70 6.82 34.36
N VAL A 165 2.44 6.60 34.71
CA VAL A 165 1.77 5.31 34.45
C VAL A 165 1.73 5.01 32.96
N ASP A 166 1.31 5.96 32.13
CA ASP A 166 1.29 5.86 30.67
C ASP A 166 2.67 5.45 30.12
N ARG A 167 3.70 6.26 30.41
CA ARG A 167 5.05 6.03 29.87
C ARG A 167 5.70 4.74 30.35
N LEU A 168 5.38 4.29 31.56
CA LEU A 168 5.92 3.04 32.10
C LEU A 168 5.14 1.81 31.64
N ALA A 169 3.82 1.93 31.44
CA ALA A 169 3.01 0.88 30.84
C ALA A 169 3.46 0.59 29.41
N ASP A 170 3.88 1.62 28.68
CA ASP A 170 4.49 1.44 27.37
C ASP A 170 5.88 0.79 27.43
N ALA A 171 6.63 0.94 28.51
CA ALA A 171 8.00 0.44 28.60
C ALA A 171 8.15 -0.96 29.23
N ALA A 172 7.25 -1.36 30.14
CA ALA A 172 7.41 -2.57 30.93
C ALA A 172 6.60 -3.76 30.39
N ASP A 173 7.01 -4.97 30.76
CA ASP A 173 6.24 -6.19 30.47
C ASP A 173 4.82 -6.09 31.04
N PRO A 174 3.77 -6.47 30.27
CA PRO A 174 2.38 -6.41 30.73
C PRO A 174 2.14 -7.10 32.08
N GLU A 175 2.90 -8.15 32.39
CA GLU A 175 2.84 -8.88 33.67
C GLU A 175 2.93 -7.98 34.91
N VAL A 176 3.67 -6.87 34.83
CA VAL A 176 3.85 -5.93 35.96
C VAL A 176 2.54 -5.25 36.33
N TYR A 177 1.70 -4.93 35.35
CA TYR A 177 0.45 -4.19 35.52
C TYR A 177 -0.76 -5.09 35.65
N VAL A 178 -0.76 -6.27 35.02
CA VAL A 178 -1.87 -7.23 35.05
C VAL A 178 -2.26 -7.60 36.48
N GLN A 179 -1.29 -7.76 37.39
CA GLN A 179 -1.57 -8.08 38.80
C GLN A 179 -2.21 -6.91 39.58
N ARG A 180 -2.06 -5.68 39.09
CA ARG A 180 -2.57 -4.45 39.73
C ARG A 180 -3.74 -3.81 38.98
N ALA A 181 -4.24 -4.47 37.93
CA ALA A 181 -5.35 -3.96 37.13
C ALA A 181 -6.59 -3.56 37.97
N PRO A 182 -7.00 -4.30 39.02
CA PRO A 182 -8.13 -3.89 39.87
C PRO A 182 -7.89 -2.57 40.63
N GLN A 183 -6.68 -2.36 41.17
CA GLN A 183 -6.32 -1.13 41.87
C GLN A 183 -6.29 0.07 40.92
N ILE A 184 -5.74 -0.13 39.71
CA ILE A 184 -5.67 0.88 38.67
C ILE A 184 -7.09 1.25 38.20
N ALA A 185 -7.94 0.26 37.91
CA ALA A 185 -9.34 0.48 37.51
C ALA A 185 -10.13 1.25 38.58
N ARG A 186 -9.92 0.94 39.87
CA ARG A 186 -10.52 1.71 40.98
C ARG A 186 -10.04 3.16 40.98
N LYS A 187 -8.74 3.39 40.76
CA LYS A 187 -8.16 4.74 40.74
C LYS A 187 -8.67 5.57 39.56
N LEU A 188 -8.70 4.98 38.36
CA LEU A 188 -9.30 5.57 37.15
C LEU A 188 -10.73 6.02 37.42
N SER A 189 -11.55 5.13 37.98
CA SER A 189 -12.96 5.44 38.31
C SER A 189 -13.09 6.63 39.26
N LEU A 190 -12.19 6.76 40.24
CA LEU A 190 -12.17 7.89 41.17
C LEU A 190 -11.72 9.19 40.50
N THR A 191 -10.75 9.13 39.58
CA THR A 191 -10.29 10.30 38.82
C THR A 191 -11.40 10.81 37.90
N PHE A 192 -12.06 9.93 37.14
CA PHE A 192 -13.17 10.31 36.24
C PHE A 192 -14.39 10.89 36.97
N GLN A 193 -14.64 10.45 38.22
CA GLN A 193 -15.71 11.02 39.04
C GLN A 193 -15.45 12.46 39.51
N GLN A 194 -14.21 12.95 39.48
CA GLN A 194 -13.86 14.31 39.89
C GLN A 194 -14.23 15.37 38.84
N LEU A 195 -14.44 14.97 37.57
CA LEU A 195 -14.79 15.88 36.47
C LEU A 195 -13.77 17.03 36.29
N ASP A 196 -12.47 16.70 36.38
CA ASP A 196 -11.37 17.60 36.00
C ASP A 196 -10.81 17.13 34.66
N VAL A 197 -10.88 18.00 33.64
CA VAL A 197 -10.53 17.66 32.26
C VAL A 197 -9.07 17.21 32.15
N GLU A 198 -8.10 18.00 32.61
CA GLU A 198 -6.67 17.66 32.48
C GLU A 198 -6.30 16.36 33.21
N LYS A 199 -6.86 16.12 34.41
CA LYS A 199 -6.62 14.87 35.13
C LYS A 199 -7.21 13.67 34.40
N SER A 200 -8.40 13.84 33.84
CA SER A 200 -9.15 12.77 33.18
C SER A 200 -8.52 12.44 31.84
N THR A 201 -8.11 13.42 31.04
CA THR A 201 -7.36 13.20 29.79
C THR A 201 -6.06 12.43 30.07
N ALA A 202 -5.26 12.83 31.07
CA ALA A 202 -4.04 12.11 31.43
C ALA A 202 -4.32 10.66 31.88
N ALA A 203 -5.45 10.45 32.59
CA ALA A 203 -5.88 9.13 33.02
C ALA A 203 -6.40 8.26 31.86
N GLU A 204 -7.06 8.84 30.85
CA GLU A 204 -7.50 8.15 29.64
C GLU A 204 -6.32 7.74 28.76
N GLU A 205 -5.33 8.61 28.55
CA GLU A 205 -4.08 8.26 27.84
C GLU A 205 -3.40 7.05 28.50
N ALA A 206 -3.30 7.06 29.84
CA ALA A 206 -2.73 5.95 30.58
C ALA A 206 -3.58 4.66 30.48
N LEU A 207 -4.91 4.77 30.60
CA LEU A 207 -5.84 3.65 30.43
C LEU A 207 -5.66 3.02 29.05
N GLU A 208 -5.60 3.84 28.01
CA GLU A 208 -5.46 3.41 26.63
C GLU A 208 -4.19 2.57 26.44
N THR A 209 -3.03 3.14 26.78
CA THR A 209 -1.73 2.47 26.66
C THR A 209 -1.71 1.13 27.41
N MET A 210 -2.20 1.12 28.66
CA MET A 210 -2.26 -0.09 29.48
C MET A 210 -3.18 -1.16 28.87
N PHE A 211 -4.39 -0.77 28.44
CA PHE A 211 -5.37 -1.72 27.93
C PHE A 211 -4.88 -2.39 26.65
N ILE A 212 -4.37 -1.61 25.69
CA ILE A 212 -3.86 -2.13 24.41
C ILE A 212 -2.68 -3.09 24.65
N ARG A 213 -1.75 -2.72 25.54
CA ARG A 213 -0.60 -3.57 25.88
C ARG A 213 -1.02 -4.90 26.51
N ILE A 214 -2.01 -4.88 27.39
CA ILE A 214 -2.51 -6.09 28.07
C ILE A 214 -3.33 -6.95 27.09
N ALA A 215 -4.16 -6.34 26.25
CA ALA A 215 -4.96 -7.05 25.25
C ALA A 215 -4.06 -7.81 24.25
N ARG A 216 -2.96 -7.19 23.80
CA ARG A 216 -1.99 -7.79 22.85
C ARG A 216 -0.96 -8.73 23.49
N TRP A 217 -0.98 -8.90 24.81
CA TRP A 217 -0.01 -9.75 25.49
C TRP A 217 -0.26 -11.23 25.19
N LYS A 218 0.72 -11.93 24.60
CA LYS A 218 0.73 -13.38 24.39
C LYS A 218 1.04 -14.10 25.71
N ALA A 219 -0.01 -14.42 26.48
CA ALA A 219 0.13 -15.04 27.79
C ALA A 219 0.44 -16.55 27.68
N GLU A 220 1.65 -16.95 28.06
CA GLU A 220 2.07 -18.35 28.04
C GLU A 220 1.57 -19.13 29.26
N GLY A 221 0.84 -20.22 29.02
CA GLY A 221 0.32 -21.11 30.05
C GLY A 221 -1.00 -20.65 30.70
N GLY A 222 -1.75 -21.61 31.24
CA GLY A 222 -3.15 -21.39 31.67
C GLY A 222 -3.34 -20.32 32.76
N LYS A 223 -2.38 -20.17 33.68
CA LYS A 223 -2.47 -19.15 34.75
C LYS A 223 -2.29 -17.73 34.21
N ALA A 224 -1.36 -17.53 33.27
CA ALA A 224 -1.14 -16.22 32.67
C ALA A 224 -2.35 -15.79 31.83
N LYS A 225 -2.92 -16.72 31.03
CA LYS A 225 -4.17 -16.50 30.27
C LYS A 225 -5.34 -16.06 31.16
N GLU A 226 -5.54 -16.73 32.29
CA GLU A 226 -6.60 -16.36 33.25
C GLU A 226 -6.34 -14.98 33.89
N THR A 227 -5.07 -14.64 34.17
CA THR A 227 -4.73 -13.34 34.76
C THR A 227 -4.93 -12.20 33.74
N LYS A 228 -4.57 -12.41 32.47
CA LYS A 228 -4.88 -11.49 31.34
C LYS A 228 -6.39 -11.21 31.28
N LYS A 229 -7.20 -12.28 31.30
CA LYS A 229 -8.67 -12.19 31.26
C LYS A 229 -9.25 -11.38 32.41
N GLN A 230 -8.76 -11.58 33.63
CA GLN A 230 -9.19 -10.83 34.81
C GLN A 230 -8.80 -9.34 34.73
N ALA A 231 -7.61 -9.04 34.21
CA ALA A 231 -7.17 -7.66 34.01
C ALA A 231 -8.02 -6.92 32.97
N ILE A 232 -8.28 -7.54 31.81
CA ILE A 232 -9.16 -6.98 30.78
C ILE A 232 -10.55 -6.68 31.37
N ALA A 233 -11.13 -7.64 32.10
CA ALA A 233 -12.43 -7.45 32.74
C ALA A 233 -12.43 -6.29 33.77
N ALA A 234 -11.34 -6.12 34.52
CA ALA A 234 -11.21 -5.02 35.47
C ALA A 234 -11.20 -3.65 34.76
N PHE A 235 -10.48 -3.51 33.64
CA PHE A 235 -10.49 -2.28 32.86
C PHE A 235 -11.83 -2.04 32.18
N CYS A 236 -12.44 -3.03 31.52
CA CYS A 236 -13.77 -2.88 30.91
C CYS A 236 -14.83 -2.41 31.91
N SER A 237 -14.69 -2.74 33.21
CA SER A 237 -15.61 -2.29 34.26
C SER A 237 -15.61 -0.77 34.49
N THR A 238 -14.60 -0.03 34.02
CA THR A 238 -14.55 1.44 34.11
C THR A 238 -15.32 2.14 32.99
N CYS A 239 -15.63 1.44 31.89
CA CYS A 239 -16.30 2.00 30.72
C CYS A 239 -17.60 2.77 31.07
N PRO A 240 -18.54 2.25 31.89
CA PRO A 240 -19.74 3.01 32.26
C PRO A 240 -19.46 4.31 33.01
N VAL A 241 -18.38 4.37 33.79
CA VAL A 241 -17.97 5.58 34.53
C VAL A 241 -17.41 6.63 33.56
N VAL A 242 -16.60 6.20 32.60
CA VAL A 242 -16.07 7.05 31.52
C VAL A 242 -17.21 7.63 30.69
N LEU A 243 -18.16 6.80 30.24
CA LEU A 243 -19.30 7.28 29.46
C LEU A 243 -20.18 8.26 30.27
N GLN A 244 -20.37 8.03 31.57
CA GLN A 244 -21.08 8.97 32.45
C GLN A 244 -20.33 10.30 32.61
N MET A 245 -19.00 10.28 32.63
CA MET A 245 -18.18 11.50 32.66
C MET A 245 -18.41 12.32 31.38
N LEU A 246 -18.36 11.70 30.20
CA LEU A 246 -18.61 12.38 28.92
C LEU A 246 -19.99 13.04 28.85
N ILE A 247 -21.03 12.41 29.41
CA ILE A 247 -22.38 13.03 29.49
C ILE A 247 -22.36 14.31 30.33
N ARG A 248 -21.57 14.34 31.41
CA ARG A 248 -21.52 15.45 32.36
C ARG A 248 -20.60 16.59 31.93
N GLN A 249 -19.51 16.26 31.24
CA GLN A 249 -18.54 17.21 30.70
C GLN A 249 -18.14 16.76 29.29
N PRO A 250 -18.99 17.02 28.29
CA PRO A 250 -18.64 16.71 26.91
C PRO A 250 -17.61 17.75 26.42
N CYS A 251 -16.40 17.30 26.13
CA CYS A 251 -15.38 18.12 25.47
C CYS A 251 -14.47 17.25 24.56
N PRO A 252 -13.89 17.81 23.50
CA PRO A 252 -13.04 17.08 22.55
C PRO A 252 -11.82 16.42 23.21
N GLU A 253 -11.22 17.06 24.22
CA GLU A 253 -9.99 16.58 24.87
C GLU A 253 -10.17 15.29 25.67
N LEU A 254 -11.40 14.97 26.09
CA LEU A 254 -11.73 13.69 26.75
C LEU A 254 -12.14 12.61 25.75
N MET A 255 -12.60 13.00 24.56
CA MET A 255 -13.02 12.03 23.55
C MET A 255 -11.83 11.53 22.74
N ALA A 256 -10.82 12.38 22.46
CA ALA A 256 -9.71 12.02 21.59
C ALA A 256 -8.93 10.75 22.03
N PRO A 257 -8.53 10.57 23.31
CA PRO A 257 -7.86 9.33 23.74
C PRO A 257 -8.79 8.11 23.67
N LEU A 258 -10.10 8.31 23.88
CA LEU A 258 -11.08 7.23 23.81
C LEU A 258 -11.34 6.76 22.39
N VAL A 259 -11.28 7.66 21.39
CA VAL A 259 -11.37 7.28 19.97
C VAL A 259 -10.19 6.37 19.62
N SER A 260 -8.97 6.74 20.01
CA SER A 260 -7.79 5.91 19.74
C SER A 260 -7.82 4.56 20.51
N LEU A 261 -8.37 4.55 21.74
CA LEU A 261 -8.65 3.30 22.46
C LEU A 261 -9.69 2.44 21.74
N ALA A 262 -10.70 3.05 21.13
CA ALA A 262 -11.75 2.35 20.41
C ALA A 262 -11.21 1.67 19.13
N GLU A 263 -10.30 2.34 18.42
CA GLU A 263 -9.62 1.79 17.23
C GLU A 263 -8.66 0.64 17.57
N ARG A 264 -7.87 0.79 18.64
CA ARG A 264 -6.76 -0.13 18.97
C ARG A 264 -7.11 -1.19 20.02
N GLY A 265 -8.16 -0.95 20.81
CA GLY A 265 -8.61 -1.77 21.92
C GLY A 265 -10.15 -1.84 22.02
N PRO A 266 -10.86 -2.19 20.94
CA PRO A 266 -12.33 -2.19 20.86
C PRO A 266 -13.01 -3.05 21.95
N GLN A 267 -12.29 -4.07 22.45
CA GLN A 267 -12.71 -4.92 23.57
C GLN A 267 -13.07 -4.13 24.83
N PHE A 268 -12.56 -2.90 25.01
CA PHE A 268 -12.90 -2.03 26.14
C PHE A 268 -14.40 -1.75 26.21
N PHE A 269 -15.06 -1.59 25.06
CA PHE A 269 -16.49 -1.29 24.93
C PHE A 269 -17.36 -2.55 24.91
N ARG A 270 -16.80 -3.72 25.20
CA ARG A 270 -17.52 -4.99 25.25
C ARG A 270 -18.76 -4.88 26.13
N ASP A 271 -19.90 -5.29 25.58
CA ASP A 271 -21.23 -5.23 26.20
C ASP A 271 -21.74 -3.81 26.56
N GLN A 272 -21.02 -2.73 26.19
CA GLN A 272 -21.36 -1.32 26.47
C GLN A 272 -21.70 -0.49 25.22
N HIS A 273 -21.69 -1.08 24.02
CA HIS A 273 -21.99 -0.36 22.76
C HIS A 273 -23.33 0.37 22.77
N ALA A 274 -24.38 -0.23 23.35
CA ALA A 274 -25.69 0.43 23.48
C ALA A 274 -25.62 1.67 24.38
N LEU A 275 -24.91 1.57 25.51
CA LEU A 275 -24.69 2.70 26.43
C LEU A 275 -23.86 3.82 25.78
N LEU A 276 -22.89 3.45 24.94
CA LEU A 276 -22.11 4.40 24.14
C LEU A 276 -23.02 5.16 23.16
N LEU A 277 -23.88 4.47 22.41
CA LEU A 277 -24.82 5.13 21.49
C LEU A 277 -25.78 6.08 22.23
N ASP A 278 -26.30 5.68 23.39
CA ASP A 278 -27.17 6.55 24.22
C ASP A 278 -26.42 7.77 24.78
N THR A 279 -25.13 7.60 25.12
CA THR A 279 -24.25 8.70 25.53
C THR A 279 -24.08 9.70 24.40
N VAL A 280 -23.74 9.23 23.20
CA VAL A 280 -23.57 10.09 22.01
C VAL A 280 -24.87 10.81 21.65
N LYS A 281 -26.02 10.12 21.63
CA LYS A 281 -27.34 10.76 21.43
C LYS A 281 -27.58 11.90 22.41
N THR A 282 -27.23 11.71 23.69
CA THR A 282 -27.40 12.72 24.74
C THR A 282 -26.51 13.95 24.46
N ILE A 283 -25.28 13.72 23.99
CA ILE A 283 -24.34 14.79 23.63
C ILE A 283 -24.84 15.56 22.40
N LEU A 284 -25.30 14.86 21.36
CA LEU A 284 -25.85 15.47 20.14
C LEU A 284 -27.09 16.34 20.42
N ALA A 285 -27.94 15.94 21.36
CA ALA A 285 -29.16 16.67 21.72
C ALA A 285 -28.91 18.01 22.42
N ASN A 286 -27.74 18.21 23.04
CA ASN A 286 -27.41 19.46 23.75
C ASN A 286 -26.91 20.53 22.77
N THR A 287 -27.62 21.67 22.67
CA THR A 287 -27.49 22.67 21.59
C THR A 287 -26.88 24.03 21.98
N SER A 288 -26.34 24.19 23.18
CA SER A 288 -26.16 25.55 23.75
C SER A 288 -24.79 26.23 23.64
N ASN A 289 -23.72 25.61 23.10
CA ASN A 289 -22.38 26.23 23.07
C ASN A 289 -21.74 26.28 21.68
N VAL A 290 -20.85 27.25 21.44
CA VAL A 290 -20.08 27.40 20.18
C VAL A 290 -19.04 26.29 20.01
N GLU A 291 -18.52 25.72 21.10
CA GLU A 291 -17.70 24.49 21.13
C GLU A 291 -18.52 23.19 20.90
N ALA A 292 -19.84 23.30 20.67
CA ALA A 292 -20.70 22.13 20.52
C ALA A 292 -20.47 21.37 19.21
N GLU A 293 -19.97 22.00 18.14
CA GLU A 293 -19.81 21.30 16.86
C GLU A 293 -18.65 20.31 16.89
N GLU A 294 -17.45 20.74 17.27
CA GLU A 294 -16.26 19.87 17.43
C GLU A 294 -16.54 18.74 18.45
N THR A 295 -17.21 19.08 19.56
CA THR A 295 -17.62 18.08 20.56
C THR A 295 -18.57 17.03 19.99
N ARG A 296 -19.49 17.41 19.10
CA ARG A 296 -20.41 16.47 18.43
C ARG A 296 -19.71 15.63 17.39
N GLN A 297 -18.79 16.22 16.62
CA GLN A 297 -17.97 15.50 15.65
C GLN A 297 -17.16 14.40 16.36
N MET A 298 -16.45 14.75 17.44
CA MET A 298 -15.69 13.80 18.25
C MET A 298 -16.57 12.71 18.88
N ALA A 299 -17.80 13.05 19.31
CA ALA A 299 -18.73 12.06 19.86
C ALA A 299 -19.17 11.04 18.79
N LEU A 300 -19.42 11.48 17.55
CA LEU A 300 -19.73 10.59 16.44
C LEU A 300 -18.52 9.72 16.06
N GLN A 301 -17.33 10.30 15.99
CA GLN A 301 -16.08 9.58 15.72
C GLN A 301 -15.82 8.51 16.77
N LEU A 302 -16.06 8.78 18.06
CA LEU A 302 -15.91 7.79 19.13
C LEU A 302 -16.87 6.60 18.95
N ALA A 303 -18.14 6.88 18.64
CA ALA A 303 -19.09 5.80 18.37
C ALA A 303 -18.68 5.00 17.13
N ALA A 304 -18.30 5.66 16.04
CA ALA A 304 -17.88 4.97 14.83
C ALA A 304 -16.60 4.14 15.07
N ALA A 305 -15.57 4.69 15.69
CA ALA A 305 -14.31 4.00 16.00
C ALA A 305 -14.51 2.74 16.86
N ALA A 306 -15.37 2.80 17.88
CA ALA A 306 -15.69 1.64 18.72
C ALA A 306 -16.36 0.53 17.90
N PHE A 307 -17.12 0.92 16.89
CA PHE A 307 -17.73 -0.03 15.98
C PHE A 307 -16.74 -0.52 14.92
N LEU A 308 -15.87 0.36 14.42
CA LEU A 308 -14.91 0.02 13.39
C LEU A 308 -13.89 -1.02 13.88
N GLY A 309 -13.42 -0.87 15.11
CA GLY A 309 -12.51 -1.83 15.73
C GLY A 309 -13.14 -3.21 16.03
N ALA A 310 -14.47 -3.31 16.17
CA ALA A 310 -15.17 -4.54 16.62
C ALA A 310 -15.96 -5.26 15.51
N SER A 311 -15.51 -5.18 14.26
CA SER A 311 -16.23 -5.62 13.06
C SER A 311 -16.90 -7.00 13.15
N ALA A 312 -16.15 -8.03 13.55
CA ALA A 312 -16.61 -9.42 13.59
C ALA A 312 -17.74 -9.65 14.61
N VAL A 313 -17.68 -8.94 15.74
CA VAL A 313 -18.70 -9.00 16.79
C VAL A 313 -19.96 -8.26 16.32
N LEU A 314 -19.80 -7.16 15.59
CA LEU A 314 -20.92 -6.36 15.10
C LEU A 314 -21.67 -7.00 13.94
N ARG A 315 -21.00 -7.83 13.11
CA ARG A 315 -21.70 -8.72 12.17
C ARG A 315 -22.71 -9.64 12.88
N LYS A 316 -22.48 -9.97 14.16
CA LYS A 316 -23.42 -10.73 15.01
C LYS A 316 -24.51 -9.85 15.65
N HIS A 317 -24.36 -8.52 15.66
CA HIS A 317 -25.23 -7.55 16.35
C HIS A 317 -25.70 -6.39 15.43
N MET A 318 -26.22 -6.72 14.24
CA MET A 318 -26.65 -5.73 13.23
C MET A 318 -27.67 -4.68 13.71
N ALA A 319 -28.46 -4.97 14.74
CA ALA A 319 -29.40 -3.99 15.29
C ALA A 319 -28.71 -2.73 15.84
N LEU A 320 -27.51 -2.87 16.42
CA LEU A 320 -26.71 -1.74 16.92
C LEU A 320 -26.09 -0.96 15.76
N VAL A 321 -25.68 -1.65 14.69
CA VAL A 321 -25.17 -1.02 13.46
C VAL A 321 -26.27 -0.19 12.82
N ASP A 322 -27.48 -0.72 12.70
CA ASP A 322 -28.65 0.01 12.21
C ASP A 322 -28.94 1.28 13.01
N GLU A 323 -28.80 1.22 14.33
CA GLU A 323 -29.01 2.35 15.24
C GLU A 323 -27.93 3.43 15.08
N LEU A 324 -26.66 3.03 14.94
CA LEU A 324 -25.56 3.94 14.64
C LEU A 324 -25.73 4.62 13.28
N LEU A 325 -26.07 3.87 12.23
CA LEU A 325 -26.28 4.43 10.89
C LEU A 325 -27.44 5.44 10.87
N MET A 326 -28.52 5.19 11.62
CA MET A 326 -29.60 6.17 11.78
C MET A 326 -29.15 7.42 12.54
N LEU A 327 -28.35 7.26 13.60
CA LEU A 327 -27.80 8.38 14.37
C LEU A 327 -26.93 9.29 13.51
N LEU A 328 -26.07 8.69 12.68
CA LEU A 328 -25.22 9.41 11.73
C LEU A 328 -26.05 10.09 10.64
N ALA A 329 -27.08 9.42 10.11
CA ALA A 329 -27.98 10.00 9.12
C ALA A 329 -28.75 11.20 9.67
N ASP A 330 -29.23 11.13 10.91
CA ASP A 330 -29.90 12.25 11.58
C ASP A 330 -28.92 13.42 11.79
N ALA A 331 -27.69 13.15 12.23
CA ALA A 331 -26.66 14.18 12.38
C ALA A 331 -26.33 14.85 11.03
N ALA A 332 -26.14 14.06 9.97
CA ALA A 332 -25.91 14.57 8.62
C ALA A 332 -27.10 15.41 8.12
N ALA A 333 -28.34 15.09 8.47
CA ALA A 333 -29.52 15.82 8.01
C ALA A 333 -29.78 17.14 8.76
N THR A 334 -29.22 17.34 9.97
CA THR A 334 -29.62 18.46 10.84
C THR A 334 -29.26 19.86 10.34
N SER A 335 -28.22 20.05 9.52
CA SER A 335 -28.03 21.20 8.61
C SER A 335 -26.71 21.07 7.84
N PRO A 336 -26.67 21.11 6.49
CA PRO A 336 -25.42 21.29 5.74
C PRO A 336 -24.94 22.74 5.96
N CYS A 337 -23.76 22.95 6.57
CA CYS A 337 -23.30 24.27 7.03
C CYS A 337 -23.19 25.33 5.91
N ASP A 338 -23.04 24.90 4.64
CA ASP A 338 -22.92 25.80 3.49
C ASP A 338 -24.22 26.03 2.72
N TRP A 339 -25.35 25.48 3.17
CA TRP A 339 -26.59 25.57 2.39
C TRP A 339 -27.08 27.02 2.21
N GLU A 340 -26.66 27.97 3.05
CA GLU A 340 -27.19 29.35 3.02
C GLU A 340 -26.44 30.31 2.06
N ASN A 341 -25.19 30.03 1.65
CA ASN A 341 -24.37 30.95 0.85
C ASN A 341 -24.10 30.47 -0.59
N ILE A 342 -25.11 30.53 -1.46
CA ILE A 342 -24.98 30.10 -2.87
C ILE A 342 -23.96 30.94 -3.65
N ALA A 343 -23.81 32.22 -3.34
CA ALA A 343 -22.88 33.11 -4.03
C ALA A 343 -21.42 32.72 -3.76
N ALA A 344 -21.09 32.36 -2.51
CA ALA A 344 -19.76 31.83 -2.19
C ALA A 344 -19.49 30.52 -2.93
N TRP A 345 -20.47 29.60 -2.94
CA TRP A 345 -20.38 28.32 -3.65
C TRP A 345 -20.21 28.49 -5.17
N GLU A 346 -20.93 29.42 -5.80
CA GLU A 346 -20.78 29.73 -7.23
C GLU A 346 -19.47 30.46 -7.55
N SER A 347 -18.91 31.20 -6.59
CA SER A 347 -17.67 31.98 -6.76
C SER A 347 -16.39 31.18 -6.56
N GLN A 348 -16.48 29.89 -6.16
CA GLN A 348 -15.31 29.02 -6.03
C GLN A 348 -14.56 28.95 -7.35
N ALA A 349 -13.27 29.29 -7.32
CA ALA A 349 -12.48 29.40 -8.53
C ALA A 349 -12.23 28.01 -9.14
N ARG A 350 -11.98 27.01 -8.28
CA ARG A 350 -11.75 25.61 -8.67
C ARG A 350 -12.69 24.64 -7.95
N GLU A 351 -13.02 23.51 -8.60
CA GLU A 351 -13.81 22.42 -8.00
C GLU A 351 -13.08 21.63 -6.88
N GLU A 352 -11.75 21.76 -6.78
CA GLU A 352 -10.90 21.07 -5.80
C GLU A 352 -10.82 21.78 -4.44
N GLU A 353 -11.40 22.98 -4.30
CA GLU A 353 -11.41 23.72 -3.04
C GLU A 353 -12.29 22.99 -2.00
N THR A 354 -11.66 22.25 -1.08
CA THR A 354 -12.35 21.56 0.01
C THR A 354 -12.81 22.58 1.06
N GLY A 355 -14.09 22.51 1.43
CA GLY A 355 -14.64 23.28 2.55
C GLY A 355 -14.08 22.81 3.90
N GLU A 356 -14.37 23.55 4.96
CA GLU A 356 -14.06 23.14 6.33
C GLU A 356 -14.80 21.84 6.70
N GLU A 357 -14.21 20.99 7.55
CA GLU A 357 -14.87 19.79 8.04
C GLU A 357 -16.07 20.17 8.92
N THR A 358 -17.26 19.77 8.49
CA THR A 358 -18.53 20.07 9.17
C THR A 358 -19.08 18.82 9.83
N LEU A 359 -19.98 18.97 10.80
CA LEU A 359 -20.68 17.81 11.38
C LEU A 359 -21.37 16.95 10.29
N HIS A 360 -21.86 17.61 9.24
CA HIS A 360 -22.47 16.97 8.08
C HIS A 360 -21.49 16.05 7.33
N SER A 361 -20.32 16.58 6.92
CA SER A 361 -19.32 15.81 6.16
C SER A 361 -18.72 14.68 7.00
N VAL A 362 -18.45 14.91 8.29
CA VAL A 362 -17.94 13.88 9.21
C VAL A 362 -18.96 12.74 9.35
N ALA A 363 -20.24 13.04 9.58
CA ALA A 363 -21.25 11.99 9.73
C ALA A 363 -21.43 11.14 8.47
N LEU A 364 -21.37 11.76 7.27
CA LEU A 364 -21.43 11.05 6.00
C LEU A 364 -20.21 10.16 5.78
N GLN A 365 -18.99 10.65 6.06
CA GLN A 365 -17.77 9.87 5.94
C GLN A 365 -17.80 8.63 6.85
N LEU A 366 -18.18 8.80 8.12
CA LEU A 366 -18.28 7.68 9.06
C LEU A 366 -19.30 6.62 8.61
N MET A 367 -20.40 7.01 7.95
CA MET A 367 -21.34 6.05 7.36
C MET A 367 -20.71 5.23 6.23
N ALA A 368 -19.90 5.86 5.38
CA ALA A 368 -19.17 5.18 4.32
C ALA A 368 -18.09 4.25 4.90
N ASP A 369 -17.31 4.70 5.89
CA ASP A 369 -16.26 3.90 6.53
C ASP A 369 -16.84 2.64 7.20
N ILE A 370 -17.97 2.76 7.89
CA ILE A 370 -18.68 1.62 8.51
C ILE A 370 -19.15 0.63 7.44
N ALA A 371 -19.68 1.12 6.32
CA ALA A 371 -20.08 0.26 5.21
C ALA A 371 -18.87 -0.46 4.61
N SER A 372 -17.80 0.29 4.33
CA SER A 372 -16.59 -0.21 3.71
C SER A 372 -15.97 -1.34 4.52
N MET A 373 -15.76 -1.12 5.82
CA MET A 373 -15.19 -2.12 6.70
C MET A 373 -16.08 -3.37 6.86
N LEU A 374 -17.40 -3.22 6.88
CA LEU A 374 -18.31 -4.37 6.94
C LEU A 374 -18.38 -5.15 5.60
N CYS A 375 -17.93 -4.54 4.50
CA CYS A 375 -17.88 -5.12 3.16
C CYS A 375 -16.49 -5.71 2.80
N SER A 376 -15.39 -5.17 3.32
CA SER A 376 -14.00 -5.48 2.93
C SER A 376 -13.55 -6.91 3.23
N SER A 377 -14.21 -7.65 4.13
CA SER A 377 -13.84 -9.04 4.46
C SER A 377 -14.22 -10.09 3.39
N GLY A 378 -14.37 -9.69 2.12
CA GLY A 378 -14.90 -10.56 1.07
C GLY A 378 -14.40 -10.28 -0.35
N SER A 379 -13.39 -9.44 -0.57
CA SER A 379 -12.88 -9.12 -1.90
C SER A 379 -11.71 -10.02 -2.36
N GLY A 380 -11.77 -11.32 -2.06
CA GLY A 380 -11.06 -12.29 -2.88
C GLY A 380 -11.75 -12.31 -4.25
N GLN A 381 -11.10 -11.74 -5.27
CA GLN A 381 -11.58 -11.74 -6.65
C GLN A 381 -11.65 -13.19 -7.18
N ASP A 382 -12.78 -13.87 -6.95
CA ASP A 382 -13.20 -14.97 -7.82
C ASP A 382 -13.71 -14.37 -9.14
N HIS A 383 -12.79 -14.07 -10.07
CA HIS A 383 -13.13 -14.01 -11.49
C HIS A 383 -13.25 -15.43 -12.06
N GLY A 384 -14.15 -16.22 -11.47
CA GLY A 384 -14.54 -17.55 -11.94
C GLY A 384 -15.94 -17.51 -12.55
N ALA A 385 -16.04 -17.87 -13.82
CA ALA A 385 -17.30 -17.91 -14.55
C ALA A 385 -18.32 -18.90 -13.94
N ASP A 386 -19.60 -18.54 -14.11
CA ASP A 386 -20.83 -19.29 -13.87
C ASP A 386 -21.39 -19.42 -12.43
N GLY A 387 -22.66 -19.02 -12.34
CA GLY A 387 -23.45 -19.01 -11.12
C GLY A 387 -23.64 -20.41 -10.51
N GLY A 388 -22.99 -20.62 -9.37
CA GLY A 388 -23.20 -21.76 -8.48
C GLY A 388 -23.21 -21.33 -7.01
N SER A 389 -24.41 -21.16 -6.47
CA SER A 389 -24.77 -20.96 -5.04
C SER A 389 -23.67 -20.48 -4.06
N ALA A 390 -23.46 -19.16 -4.00
CA ALA A 390 -22.85 -18.51 -2.85
C ALA A 390 -23.79 -18.60 -1.64
N GLY A 391 -23.37 -19.32 -0.60
CA GLY A 391 -24.16 -19.41 0.61
C GLY A 391 -23.36 -19.98 1.75
N LYS A 392 -22.62 -19.11 2.48
CA LYS A 392 -22.57 -19.14 3.96
C LYS A 392 -21.75 -18.05 4.69
N SER A 393 -21.06 -17.10 4.04
CA SER A 393 -20.35 -16.02 4.77
C SER A 393 -20.81 -14.58 4.50
N PHE A 394 -21.69 -14.35 3.53
CA PHE A 394 -21.94 -13.02 2.94
C PHE A 394 -22.95 -12.08 3.64
N SER A 395 -23.52 -12.44 4.80
CA SER A 395 -24.73 -11.72 5.28
C SER A 395 -24.48 -10.36 5.95
N GLY A 396 -23.26 -10.05 6.39
CA GLY A 396 -22.97 -8.83 7.19
C GLY A 396 -22.97 -7.54 6.37
N GLY A 397 -22.05 -7.42 5.40
CA GLY A 397 -21.88 -6.21 4.57
C GLY A 397 -23.11 -5.87 3.71
N LEU A 398 -23.77 -6.89 3.14
CA LEU A 398 -25.01 -6.70 2.37
C LEU A 398 -26.14 -6.08 3.22
N ASN A 399 -26.20 -6.38 4.52
CA ASN A 399 -27.22 -5.80 5.40
C ASN A 399 -26.94 -4.32 5.69
N ALA A 400 -25.69 -3.94 5.95
CA ALA A 400 -25.30 -2.55 6.19
C ALA A 400 -25.55 -1.67 4.96
N LEU A 401 -25.13 -2.13 3.78
CA LEU A 401 -25.39 -1.42 2.54
C LEU A 401 -26.89 -1.34 2.23
N SER A 402 -27.66 -2.40 2.46
CA SER A 402 -29.12 -2.36 2.30
C SER A 402 -29.76 -1.34 3.24
N LYS A 403 -29.25 -1.19 4.48
CA LYS A 403 -29.72 -0.17 5.42
C LYS A 403 -29.42 1.23 4.92
N LEU A 404 -28.21 1.48 4.43
CA LEU A 404 -27.83 2.75 3.82
C LEU A 404 -28.69 3.09 2.60
N MET A 405 -29.01 2.11 1.76
CA MET A 405 -29.91 2.33 0.61
C MET A 405 -31.34 2.65 1.06
N ASN A 406 -31.80 2.10 2.19
CA ASN A 406 -33.08 2.51 2.79
C ASN A 406 -33.01 3.95 3.31
N ILE A 407 -31.93 4.34 3.98
CA ILE A 407 -31.70 5.72 4.45
C ILE A 407 -31.66 6.68 3.25
N PHE A 408 -30.88 6.38 2.22
CA PHE A 408 -30.83 7.14 0.96
C PHE A 408 -32.23 7.37 0.39
N SER A 409 -33.05 6.33 0.36
CA SER A 409 -34.43 6.41 -0.13
C SER A 409 -35.30 7.35 0.69
N LEU A 410 -35.20 7.27 2.02
CA LEU A 410 -35.96 8.11 2.95
C LEU A 410 -35.57 9.59 2.80
N LEU A 411 -34.29 9.87 2.57
CA LEU A 411 -33.76 11.22 2.36
C LEU A 411 -34.22 11.81 1.02
N VAL A 412 -34.19 11.03 -0.07
CA VAL A 412 -34.65 11.46 -1.40
C VAL A 412 -36.17 11.73 -1.44
N GLU A 413 -36.96 11.01 -0.63
CA GLU A 413 -38.42 11.20 -0.54
C GLU A 413 -38.83 12.50 0.19
N GLN A 414 -37.91 13.16 0.90
CA GLN A 414 -38.21 14.42 1.59
C GLN A 414 -38.43 15.58 0.61
N GLN A 415 -39.32 16.51 0.96
CA GLN A 415 -39.62 17.68 0.12
C GLN A 415 -38.51 18.73 0.13
N ASP A 416 -37.72 18.78 1.20
CA ASP A 416 -36.67 19.78 1.34
C ASP A 416 -35.41 19.32 0.58
N PRO A 417 -34.89 20.14 -0.36
CA PRO A 417 -33.78 19.78 -1.23
C PRO A 417 -32.50 19.41 -0.46
N ARG A 418 -32.33 19.87 0.78
CA ARG A 418 -31.18 19.54 1.63
C ARG A 418 -31.02 18.05 1.86
N TYR A 419 -32.13 17.33 2.09
CA TYR A 419 -32.08 15.88 2.33
C TYR A 419 -31.70 15.11 1.06
N SER A 420 -32.21 15.55 -0.10
CA SER A 420 -31.80 14.98 -1.38
C SER A 420 -30.31 15.23 -1.66
N PHE A 421 -29.79 16.39 -1.25
CA PHE A 421 -28.37 16.69 -1.34
C PHE A 421 -27.54 15.76 -0.43
N THR A 422 -27.91 15.64 0.86
CA THR A 422 -27.29 14.68 1.81
C THR A 422 -27.29 13.26 1.26
N ALA A 423 -28.39 12.82 0.63
CA ALA A 423 -28.49 11.48 0.05
C ALA A 423 -27.48 11.29 -1.09
N LEU A 424 -27.35 12.27 -1.98
CA LEU A 424 -26.42 12.20 -3.10
C LEU A 424 -24.96 12.37 -2.65
N GLU A 425 -24.68 13.10 -1.56
CA GLU A 425 -23.33 13.11 -0.97
C GLU A 425 -22.96 11.76 -0.36
N LEU A 426 -23.87 11.12 0.38
CA LEU A 426 -23.67 9.75 0.85
C LEU A 426 -23.40 8.80 -0.32
N LEU A 427 -24.19 8.89 -1.39
CA LEU A 427 -23.99 8.07 -2.59
C LEU A 427 -22.63 8.32 -3.23
N ALA A 428 -22.17 9.58 -3.31
CA ALA A 428 -20.86 9.90 -3.85
C ALA A 428 -19.75 9.22 -3.04
N LEU A 429 -19.80 9.24 -1.71
CA LEU A 429 -18.82 8.56 -0.87
C LEU A 429 -18.83 7.04 -1.06
N LEU A 430 -20.02 6.43 -1.15
CA LEU A 430 -20.16 4.98 -1.40
C LEU A 430 -19.71 4.58 -2.81
N LEU A 431 -19.82 5.49 -3.78
CA LEU A 431 -19.31 5.30 -5.13
C LEU A 431 -17.80 5.56 -5.21
N ASP A 432 -17.21 6.29 -4.28
CA ASP A 432 -15.76 6.54 -4.23
C ASP A 432 -15.02 5.37 -3.56
N ASP A 433 -15.69 4.66 -2.64
CA ASP A 433 -15.16 3.49 -1.94
C ASP A 433 -15.18 2.20 -2.80
N ASP A 434 -14.01 1.60 -3.02
CA ASP A 434 -13.82 0.42 -3.87
C ASP A 434 -14.47 -0.86 -3.31
N THR A 435 -14.78 -0.92 -2.01
CA THR A 435 -15.42 -2.10 -1.39
C THR A 435 -16.95 -2.02 -1.48
N CYS A 436 -17.52 -0.82 -1.34
CA CYS A 436 -18.96 -0.59 -1.39
C CYS A 436 -19.49 -0.54 -2.82
N ARG A 437 -18.73 0.09 -3.75
CA ARG A 437 -19.17 0.34 -5.13
C ARG A 437 -19.67 -0.92 -5.85
N PRO A 438 -18.96 -2.07 -5.86
CA PRO A 438 -19.40 -3.27 -6.58
C PRO A 438 -20.75 -3.81 -6.07
N LEU A 439 -21.07 -3.55 -4.79
CA LEU A 439 -22.28 -4.03 -4.12
C LEU A 439 -23.50 -3.14 -4.40
N LEU A 440 -23.34 -1.98 -5.04
CA LEU A 440 -24.44 -1.06 -5.40
C LEU A 440 -25.22 -1.52 -6.65
N GLY A 441 -24.69 -2.47 -7.42
CA GLY A 441 -25.30 -2.97 -8.66
C GLY A 441 -26.80 -3.31 -8.57
N PRO A 442 -27.31 -3.98 -7.52
CA PRO A 442 -28.75 -4.27 -7.35
C PRO A 442 -29.65 -3.02 -7.28
N TYR A 443 -29.07 -1.86 -6.95
CA TYR A 443 -29.78 -0.59 -6.80
C TYR A 443 -29.58 0.36 -8.00
N ALA A 444 -28.80 -0.05 -9.02
CA ALA A 444 -28.34 0.80 -10.12
C ALA A 444 -29.47 1.62 -10.78
N ASP A 445 -30.59 0.99 -11.14
CA ASP A 445 -31.74 1.69 -11.75
C ASP A 445 -32.25 2.82 -10.84
N LYS A 446 -32.40 2.55 -9.55
CA LYS A 446 -32.89 3.54 -8.57
C LYS A 446 -31.92 4.70 -8.43
N LEU A 447 -30.62 4.41 -8.37
CA LEU A 447 -29.56 5.41 -8.24
C LEU A 447 -29.49 6.31 -9.48
N VAL A 448 -29.56 5.71 -10.69
CA VAL A 448 -29.60 6.44 -11.96
C VAL A 448 -30.83 7.34 -12.04
N PHE A 449 -32.02 6.86 -11.64
CA PHE A 449 -33.22 7.69 -11.63
C PHE A 449 -33.13 8.85 -10.64
N ALA A 450 -32.57 8.64 -9.45
CA ALA A 450 -32.36 9.70 -8.46
C ALA A 450 -31.40 10.78 -9.00
N CYS A 451 -30.28 10.38 -9.59
CA CYS A 451 -29.32 11.30 -10.18
C CYS A 451 -29.94 12.06 -11.37
N MET A 452 -30.68 11.39 -12.26
CA MET A 452 -31.39 12.05 -13.37
C MET A 452 -32.47 13.04 -12.91
N ALA A 453 -33.11 12.78 -11.78
CA ALA A 453 -34.06 13.72 -11.17
C ALA A 453 -33.32 14.96 -10.64
N ALA A 454 -32.18 14.76 -9.98
CA ALA A 454 -31.33 15.84 -9.48
C ALA A 454 -30.84 16.76 -10.60
N LEU A 455 -30.49 16.21 -11.78
CA LEU A 455 -30.12 16.99 -12.97
C LEU A 455 -31.19 17.97 -13.46
N LYS A 456 -32.46 17.72 -13.12
CA LYS A 456 -33.60 18.58 -13.47
C LYS A 456 -34.02 19.50 -12.32
N ALA A 457 -33.32 19.47 -11.20
CA ALA A 457 -33.64 20.29 -10.04
C ALA A 457 -33.40 21.78 -10.33
N PRO A 458 -34.23 22.68 -9.77
CA PRO A 458 -34.01 24.12 -9.89
C PRO A 458 -32.73 24.58 -9.17
N ASP A 459 -32.35 23.89 -8.10
CA ASP A 459 -31.17 24.19 -7.29
C ASP A 459 -29.89 23.71 -7.99
N ALA A 460 -28.90 24.60 -8.14
CA ALA A 460 -27.65 24.31 -8.82
C ALA A 460 -26.77 23.29 -8.05
N ARG A 461 -26.84 23.25 -6.72
CA ARG A 461 -26.04 22.31 -5.91
C ARG A 461 -26.55 20.88 -6.04
N LEU A 462 -27.87 20.72 -6.11
CA LEU A 462 -28.47 19.41 -6.41
C LEU A 462 -28.09 18.93 -7.81
N ARG A 463 -28.12 19.81 -8.82
CA ARG A 463 -27.67 19.45 -10.17
C ARG A 463 -26.19 19.05 -10.16
N TRP A 464 -25.33 19.86 -9.52
CA TRP A 464 -23.91 19.60 -9.40
C TRP A 464 -23.62 18.27 -8.70
N GLN A 465 -24.27 17.98 -7.56
CA GLN A 465 -24.07 16.73 -6.83
C GLN A 465 -24.58 15.51 -7.61
N GLY A 466 -25.70 15.65 -8.33
CA GLY A 466 -26.18 14.61 -9.25
C GLY A 466 -25.18 14.33 -10.39
N LEU A 467 -24.57 15.37 -10.95
CA LEU A 467 -23.49 15.25 -11.95
C LEU A 467 -22.25 14.57 -11.37
N LYS A 468 -21.85 14.91 -10.13
CA LYS A 468 -20.74 14.25 -9.42
C LYS A 468 -20.99 12.76 -9.24
N CYS A 469 -22.18 12.37 -8.76
CA CYS A 469 -22.55 10.96 -8.63
C CYS A 469 -22.50 10.22 -9.96
N PHE A 470 -22.96 10.84 -11.06
CA PHE A 470 -22.84 10.23 -12.39
C PHE A 470 -21.38 10.06 -12.82
N GLY A 471 -20.54 11.07 -12.59
CA GLY A 471 -19.10 10.97 -12.88
C GLY A 471 -18.48 9.77 -12.16
N LEU A 472 -18.63 9.70 -10.84
CA LEU A 472 -18.10 8.61 -10.01
C LEU A 472 -18.64 7.23 -10.41
N MET A 473 -19.94 7.15 -10.72
CA MET A 473 -20.56 5.90 -11.19
C MET A 473 -19.95 5.38 -12.48
N MET A 474 -19.41 6.25 -13.33
CA MET A 474 -18.92 5.90 -14.67
C MET A 474 -17.39 5.74 -14.75
N GLN A 475 -16.65 6.02 -13.67
CA GLN A 475 -15.18 6.02 -13.69
C GLN A 475 -14.53 4.63 -13.79
N GLN A 476 -15.27 3.55 -13.55
CA GLN A 476 -14.71 2.20 -13.37
C GLN A 476 -15.45 1.14 -14.18
N GLU A 477 -14.81 -0.01 -14.38
CA GLU A 477 -15.27 -1.06 -15.31
C GLU A 477 -16.14 -2.17 -14.68
N ASP A 478 -16.88 -1.88 -13.62
CA ASP A 478 -17.75 -2.89 -13.01
C ASP A 478 -18.82 -3.41 -13.99
N GLN A 479 -19.17 -4.69 -13.88
CA GLN A 479 -20.16 -5.34 -14.75
C GLN A 479 -21.51 -4.62 -14.76
N TRP A 480 -21.96 -4.09 -13.62
CA TRP A 480 -23.23 -3.38 -13.51
C TRP A 480 -23.14 -1.96 -14.11
N ILE A 481 -21.97 -1.32 -14.10
CA ILE A 481 -21.73 -0.02 -14.75
C ILE A 481 -21.85 -0.20 -16.27
N ARG A 482 -21.26 -1.27 -16.83
CA ARG A 482 -21.44 -1.62 -18.25
C ARG A 482 -22.92 -1.82 -18.62
N GLN A 483 -23.73 -2.43 -17.74
CA GLN A 483 -25.18 -2.54 -17.94
C GLN A 483 -25.89 -1.17 -17.93
N VAL A 484 -25.48 -0.26 -17.04
CA VAL A 484 -26.01 1.12 -17.00
C VAL A 484 -25.64 1.87 -18.28
N GLN A 485 -24.39 1.77 -18.74
CA GLN A 485 -23.93 2.37 -20.00
C GLN A 485 -24.69 1.81 -21.20
N GLN A 486 -24.91 0.50 -21.29
CA GLN A 486 -25.69 -0.11 -22.39
C GLN A 486 -27.17 0.32 -22.36
N LYS A 487 -27.77 0.47 -21.18
CA LYS A 487 -29.21 0.77 -21.03
C LYS A 487 -29.53 2.26 -21.15
N TYR A 488 -28.69 3.12 -20.57
CA TYR A 488 -28.94 4.56 -20.44
C TYR A 488 -27.90 5.44 -21.17
N GLY A 489 -26.85 4.85 -21.75
CA GLY A 489 -25.72 5.57 -22.33
C GLY A 489 -26.12 6.63 -23.34
N GLU A 490 -27.03 6.33 -24.28
CA GLU A 490 -27.45 7.31 -25.31
C GLU A 490 -28.15 8.52 -24.69
N GLN A 491 -29.01 8.28 -23.69
CA GLN A 491 -29.72 9.33 -22.96
C GLN A 491 -28.74 10.18 -22.14
N LEU A 492 -27.80 9.53 -21.43
CA LEU A 492 -26.79 10.18 -20.61
C LEU A 492 -25.84 11.02 -21.47
N LEU A 493 -25.31 10.49 -22.57
CA LEU A 493 -24.47 11.23 -23.52
C LEU A 493 -25.15 12.52 -24.00
N SER A 494 -26.44 12.41 -24.35
CA SER A 494 -27.21 13.56 -24.82
C SER A 494 -27.47 14.59 -23.71
N SER A 495 -27.89 14.14 -22.52
CA SER A 495 -28.20 15.03 -21.39
C SER A 495 -26.95 15.71 -20.83
N LEU A 496 -25.84 14.98 -20.65
CA LEU A 496 -24.59 15.54 -20.13
C LEU A 496 -23.96 16.54 -21.12
N SER A 497 -23.99 16.24 -22.42
CA SER A 497 -23.51 17.16 -23.47
C SER A 497 -24.33 18.47 -23.53
N GLU A 498 -25.64 18.40 -23.28
CA GLU A 498 -26.49 19.58 -23.20
C GLU A 498 -26.18 20.42 -21.95
N GLN A 499 -26.01 19.76 -20.79
CA GLN A 499 -25.72 20.42 -19.52
C GLN A 499 -24.33 21.06 -19.49
N SER A 500 -23.32 20.41 -20.10
CA SER A 500 -21.97 20.99 -20.20
C SER A 500 -21.96 22.30 -21.00
N ALA A 501 -22.88 22.46 -21.95
CA ALA A 501 -22.93 23.63 -22.83
C ALA A 501 -23.86 24.74 -22.30
N SER A 502 -25.00 24.36 -21.70
CA SER A 502 -26.14 25.28 -21.51
C SER A 502 -26.56 25.52 -20.05
N ASP A 503 -26.01 24.81 -19.06
CA ASP A 503 -26.36 25.08 -17.66
C ASP A 503 -25.99 26.52 -17.27
N THR A 504 -26.83 27.17 -16.49
CA THR A 504 -26.60 28.55 -16.05
C THR A 504 -25.41 28.66 -15.10
N SER A 505 -25.19 27.64 -14.26
CA SER A 505 -24.09 27.61 -13.31
C SER A 505 -22.81 27.12 -13.99
N VAL A 506 -21.72 27.90 -13.84
CA VAL A 506 -20.39 27.54 -14.35
C VAL A 506 -19.94 26.19 -13.76
N ARG A 507 -20.17 25.99 -12.46
CA ARG A 507 -19.81 24.75 -11.76
C ARG A 507 -20.56 23.55 -12.28
N CYS A 508 -21.86 23.68 -12.55
CA CYS A 508 -22.63 22.59 -13.18
C CYS A 508 -22.11 22.27 -14.58
N ARG A 509 -21.73 23.28 -15.39
CA ARG A 509 -21.13 23.03 -16.71
C ARG A 509 -19.80 22.28 -16.61
N ARG A 510 -18.93 22.69 -15.68
CA ARG A 510 -17.65 22.02 -15.38
C ARG A 510 -17.89 20.57 -14.96
N GLN A 511 -18.78 20.35 -13.98
CA GLN A 511 -19.08 19.00 -13.48
C GLN A 511 -19.75 18.11 -14.52
N ALA A 512 -20.59 18.67 -15.39
CA ALA A 512 -21.18 17.93 -16.51
C ALA A 512 -20.12 17.51 -17.54
N THR A 513 -19.13 18.37 -17.78
CA THR A 513 -17.99 18.07 -18.65
C THR A 513 -17.16 16.93 -18.07
N LEU A 514 -16.88 16.94 -16.77
CA LEU A 514 -16.18 15.86 -16.07
C LEU A 514 -16.98 14.54 -16.09
N ALA A 515 -18.28 14.59 -15.79
CA ALA A 515 -19.13 13.40 -15.81
C ALA A 515 -19.21 12.79 -17.22
N LEU A 516 -19.24 13.62 -18.26
CA LEU A 516 -19.20 13.18 -19.65
C LEU A 516 -17.83 12.58 -20.01
N ALA A 517 -16.74 13.16 -19.54
CA ALA A 517 -15.39 12.61 -19.72
C ALA A 517 -15.27 11.23 -19.04
N ALA A 518 -15.78 11.09 -17.81
CA ALA A 518 -15.81 9.81 -17.10
C ALA A 518 -16.64 8.75 -17.83
N LEU A 519 -17.83 9.09 -18.32
CA LEU A 519 -18.65 8.19 -19.14
C LEU A 519 -17.90 7.66 -20.36
N LEU A 520 -17.13 8.51 -21.02
CA LEU A 520 -16.37 8.12 -22.21
C LEU A 520 -15.07 7.38 -21.86
N ALA A 521 -14.41 7.75 -20.78
CA ALA A 521 -13.23 7.05 -20.28
C ALA A 521 -13.59 5.60 -19.90
N GLY A 522 -14.71 5.38 -19.20
CA GLY A 522 -15.21 4.03 -18.88
C GLY A 522 -15.75 3.25 -20.09
N LEU A 523 -15.77 3.84 -21.30
CA LEU A 523 -16.07 3.16 -22.57
C LEU A 523 -14.82 2.93 -23.42
N ALA A 524 -13.69 3.56 -23.06
CA ALA A 524 -12.45 3.43 -23.78
C ALA A 524 -11.87 2.02 -23.60
N PRO A 525 -11.20 1.48 -24.63
CA PRO A 525 -10.49 0.22 -24.50
C PRO A 525 -9.28 0.36 -23.56
N GLU A 526 -8.79 -0.76 -23.04
CA GLU A 526 -7.49 -0.83 -22.37
C GLU A 526 -6.36 -0.36 -23.30
N GLU A 527 -5.25 0.11 -22.72
CA GLU A 527 -4.12 0.64 -23.50
C GLU A 527 -3.59 -0.39 -24.51
N GLY A 528 -3.72 -0.08 -25.80
CA GLY A 528 -3.24 -0.93 -26.90
C GLY A 528 -4.32 -1.72 -27.63
N ASP A 529 -5.55 -1.73 -27.11
CA ASP A 529 -6.70 -2.40 -27.72
C ASP A 529 -7.56 -1.45 -28.58
N ASP A 530 -8.23 -2.02 -29.58
CA ASP A 530 -9.18 -1.29 -30.41
C ASP A 530 -10.55 -1.15 -29.70
N PRO A 531 -11.27 -0.02 -29.87
CA PRO A 531 -12.59 0.16 -29.27
C PRO A 531 -13.60 -0.90 -29.72
N SER A 532 -14.44 -1.36 -28.80
CA SER A 532 -15.46 -2.37 -29.12
C SER A 532 -16.49 -1.85 -30.16
N PRO A 533 -17.08 -2.73 -30.98
CA PRO A 533 -18.14 -2.33 -31.92
C PRO A 533 -19.35 -1.68 -31.24
N GLU A 534 -19.66 -2.08 -30.01
CA GLU A 534 -20.75 -1.51 -29.20
C GLU A 534 -20.43 -0.08 -28.77
N THR A 535 -19.20 0.18 -28.29
CA THR A 535 -18.70 1.51 -27.95
C THR A 535 -18.81 2.45 -29.16
N LEU A 536 -18.33 2.02 -30.33
CA LEU A 536 -18.36 2.83 -31.54
C LEU A 536 -19.79 3.13 -32.00
N ALA A 537 -20.71 2.16 -31.88
CA ALA A 537 -22.12 2.37 -32.23
C ALA A 537 -22.80 3.41 -31.33
N LEU A 538 -22.38 3.51 -30.06
CA LEU A 538 -22.90 4.48 -29.10
C LEU A 538 -22.31 5.90 -29.33
N VAL A 539 -20.99 6.00 -29.53
CA VAL A 539 -20.27 7.29 -29.54
C VAL A 539 -20.32 7.98 -30.91
N LEU A 540 -20.09 7.27 -32.01
CA LEU A 540 -19.94 7.87 -33.34
C LEU A 540 -21.15 8.70 -33.82
N PRO A 541 -22.41 8.30 -33.57
CA PRO A 541 -23.58 9.10 -33.98
C PRO A 541 -23.64 10.49 -33.32
N LYS A 542 -23.02 10.65 -32.14
CA LYS A 542 -23.06 11.88 -31.34
C LYS A 542 -21.73 12.64 -31.33
N LEU A 543 -20.63 12.01 -31.75
CA LEU A 543 -19.27 12.56 -31.74
C LEU A 543 -19.19 14.02 -32.19
N ASN A 544 -19.67 14.34 -33.39
CA ASN A 544 -19.61 15.71 -33.92
C ASN A 544 -20.42 16.72 -33.09
N GLY A 545 -21.55 16.27 -32.53
CA GLY A 545 -22.38 17.09 -31.65
C GLY A 545 -21.66 17.39 -30.35
N THR A 546 -21.09 16.37 -29.71
CA THR A 546 -20.32 16.49 -28.46
C THR A 546 -19.05 17.33 -28.64
N LEU A 547 -18.31 17.13 -29.73
CA LEU A 547 -17.13 17.94 -30.06
C LEU A 547 -17.51 19.42 -30.21
N SER A 548 -18.61 19.71 -30.92
CA SER A 548 -19.06 21.08 -31.13
C SER A 548 -19.62 21.74 -29.87
N GLN A 549 -20.44 21.04 -29.09
CA GLN A 549 -21.21 21.62 -27.99
C GLN A 549 -20.42 21.67 -26.67
N ALA A 550 -19.57 20.67 -26.41
CA ALA A 550 -18.84 20.56 -25.16
C ALA A 550 -17.36 20.91 -25.33
N VAL A 551 -16.64 20.22 -26.22
CA VAL A 551 -15.18 20.38 -26.35
C VAL A 551 -14.79 21.74 -26.92
N ILE A 552 -15.26 22.09 -28.12
CA ILE A 552 -14.85 23.34 -28.80
C ILE A 552 -15.34 24.56 -28.02
N THR A 553 -16.58 24.52 -27.53
CA THR A 553 -17.14 25.60 -26.69
C THR A 553 -16.37 25.74 -25.38
N GLY A 554 -16.06 24.64 -24.69
CA GLY A 554 -15.30 24.65 -23.44
C GLY A 554 -13.87 25.16 -23.62
N CYS A 555 -13.16 24.71 -24.67
CA CYS A 555 -11.82 25.20 -25.01
C CYS A 555 -11.80 26.68 -25.41
N SER A 556 -12.94 27.27 -25.78
CA SER A 556 -13.08 28.69 -26.12
C SER A 556 -13.55 29.56 -24.94
N SER A 557 -13.73 28.98 -23.75
CA SER A 557 -14.16 29.69 -22.54
C SER A 557 -13.08 30.66 -22.05
N ASP A 558 -13.48 31.77 -21.39
CA ASP A 558 -12.53 32.66 -20.71
C ASP A 558 -12.00 32.07 -19.38
N ASP A 559 -12.63 30.98 -18.92
CA ASP A 559 -12.26 30.26 -17.70
C ASP A 559 -11.31 29.09 -17.98
N MET A 560 -10.09 29.15 -17.42
CA MET A 560 -9.04 28.15 -17.65
C MET A 560 -9.44 26.75 -17.15
N GLN A 561 -10.17 26.61 -16.04
CA GLN A 561 -10.58 25.28 -15.56
C GLN A 561 -11.65 24.64 -16.47
N THR A 562 -12.53 25.45 -17.07
CA THR A 562 -13.43 24.96 -18.12
C THR A 562 -12.64 24.47 -19.34
N GLN A 563 -11.57 25.17 -19.74
CA GLN A 563 -10.70 24.71 -20.83
C GLN A 563 -9.98 23.40 -20.47
N GLU A 564 -9.48 23.29 -19.23
CA GLU A 564 -8.84 22.09 -18.68
C GLU A 564 -9.77 20.86 -18.78
N PHE A 565 -11.01 20.97 -18.29
CA PHE A 565 -11.97 19.87 -18.36
C PHE A 565 -12.45 19.58 -19.79
N ALA A 566 -12.48 20.58 -20.67
CA ALA A 566 -12.79 20.36 -22.08
C ALA A 566 -11.69 19.57 -22.81
N LEU A 567 -10.43 19.76 -22.44
CA LEU A 567 -9.31 18.96 -22.93
C LEU A 567 -9.35 17.53 -22.38
N ALA A 568 -9.66 17.35 -21.09
CA ALA A 568 -9.87 16.02 -20.51
C ALA A 568 -11.01 15.26 -21.20
N LEU A 569 -12.11 15.95 -21.55
CA LEU A 569 -13.18 15.39 -22.36
C LEU A 569 -12.72 15.02 -23.77
N ALA A 570 -11.89 15.86 -24.40
CA ALA A 570 -11.31 15.58 -25.72
C ALA A 570 -10.41 14.33 -25.68
N SER A 571 -9.61 14.16 -24.62
CA SER A 571 -8.82 12.96 -24.35
C SER A 571 -9.70 11.71 -24.27
N ALA A 572 -10.75 11.74 -23.45
CA ALA A 572 -11.67 10.62 -23.29
C ALA A 572 -12.37 10.26 -24.61
N LEU A 573 -12.79 11.26 -25.40
CA LEU A 573 -13.36 11.04 -26.74
C LEU A 573 -12.37 10.40 -27.70
N ALA A 574 -11.12 10.86 -27.71
CA ALA A 574 -10.08 10.31 -28.58
C ALA A 574 -9.85 8.83 -28.24
N LYS A 575 -9.67 8.50 -26.96
CA LYS A 575 -9.51 7.12 -26.47
C LYS A 575 -10.72 6.24 -26.83
N ALA A 576 -11.94 6.68 -26.54
CA ALA A 576 -13.16 5.92 -26.84
C ALA A 576 -13.41 5.70 -28.34
N CYS A 577 -12.89 6.57 -29.21
CA CYS A 577 -13.03 6.44 -30.66
C CYS A 577 -11.88 5.69 -31.33
N GLY A 578 -10.69 5.64 -30.71
CA GLY A 578 -9.47 5.07 -31.30
C GLY A 578 -9.24 5.56 -32.73
N THR A 579 -9.04 4.62 -33.66
CA THR A 579 -8.78 4.93 -35.07
C THR A 579 -9.93 5.68 -35.78
N ALA A 580 -11.15 5.62 -35.26
CA ALA A 580 -12.27 6.40 -35.80
C ALA A 580 -12.12 7.92 -35.56
N PHE A 581 -11.20 8.34 -34.68
CA PHE A 581 -10.91 9.75 -34.40
C PHE A 581 -9.98 10.41 -35.43
N ILE A 582 -9.31 9.63 -36.29
CA ILE A 582 -8.35 10.10 -37.31
C ILE A 582 -8.88 11.28 -38.17
N PRO A 583 -10.16 11.33 -38.63
CA PRO A 583 -10.67 12.46 -39.40
C PRO A 583 -10.61 13.82 -38.67
N HIS A 584 -10.58 13.81 -37.34
CA HIS A 584 -10.55 15.01 -36.50
C HIS A 584 -9.13 15.43 -36.12
N TYR A 585 -8.15 14.53 -36.24
CA TYR A 585 -6.74 14.76 -35.88
C TYR A 585 -6.16 16.08 -36.43
N PRO A 586 -6.31 16.43 -37.73
CA PRO A 586 -5.68 17.63 -38.28
C PRO A 586 -6.14 18.94 -37.61
N ALA A 587 -7.39 19.01 -37.16
CA ALA A 587 -7.90 20.20 -36.47
C ALA A 587 -7.34 20.31 -35.04
N PHE A 588 -7.29 19.17 -34.33
CA PHE A 588 -6.82 19.13 -32.94
C PHE A 588 -5.30 19.31 -32.82
N ILE A 589 -4.50 18.79 -33.75
CA ILE A 589 -3.04 19.00 -33.72
C ILE A 589 -2.68 20.48 -33.96
N VAL A 590 -3.45 21.18 -34.81
CA VAL A 590 -3.28 22.63 -35.02
C VAL A 590 -3.68 23.42 -33.76
N ALA A 591 -4.77 23.02 -33.09
CA ALA A 591 -5.16 23.62 -31.83
C ALA A 591 -4.11 23.42 -30.73
N LEU A 592 -3.54 22.21 -30.63
CA LEU A 592 -2.44 21.88 -29.72
C LEU A 592 -1.19 22.73 -30.00
N ARG A 593 -0.79 22.89 -31.28
CA ARG A 593 0.31 23.80 -31.67
C ARG A 593 0.09 25.23 -31.17
N ASN A 594 -1.13 25.74 -31.28
CA ASN A 594 -1.47 27.08 -30.79
C ASN A 594 -1.44 27.18 -29.26
N LEU A 595 -1.86 26.13 -28.55
CA LEU A 595 -1.91 26.10 -27.08
C LEU A 595 -0.51 25.94 -26.48
N LEU A 596 0.25 24.94 -26.94
CA LEU A 596 1.61 24.66 -26.52
C LEU A 596 2.62 25.69 -27.05
N GLY A 597 2.24 26.47 -28.06
CA GLY A 597 3.06 27.51 -28.69
C GLY A 597 4.11 26.94 -29.66
N GLU A 598 4.52 27.76 -30.64
CA GLU A 598 5.63 27.44 -31.53
C GLU A 598 6.99 27.66 -30.82
N ASP A 599 8.08 27.15 -31.39
CA ASP A 599 9.45 27.36 -30.87
C ASP A 599 10.00 28.77 -31.18
N ASP A 600 9.13 29.78 -31.21
CA ASP A 600 9.48 31.18 -31.37
C ASP A 600 9.43 31.93 -30.03
N ALA A 601 9.90 33.19 -30.02
CA ALA A 601 9.93 33.99 -28.80
C ALA A 601 8.53 34.20 -28.20
N THR A 602 7.51 34.33 -29.06
CA THR A 602 6.12 34.54 -28.68
C THR A 602 5.54 33.31 -27.97
N GLY A 603 5.73 32.12 -28.56
CA GLY A 603 5.30 30.85 -27.98
C GLY A 603 6.00 30.53 -26.68
N LYS A 604 7.31 30.83 -26.57
CA LYS A 604 8.06 30.69 -25.30
C LYS A 604 7.54 31.60 -24.20
N GLN A 605 7.25 32.86 -24.54
CA GLN A 605 6.68 33.81 -23.57
C GLN A 605 5.29 33.38 -23.09
N LYS A 606 4.44 32.87 -23.99
CA LYS A 606 3.11 32.37 -23.62
C LYS A 606 3.18 31.21 -22.63
N VAL A 607 4.04 30.22 -22.88
CA VAL A 607 4.23 29.09 -21.96
C VAL A 607 4.77 29.57 -20.61
N GLN A 608 5.73 30.50 -20.61
CA GLN A 608 6.26 31.06 -19.36
C GLN A 608 5.17 31.72 -18.51
N GLN A 609 4.27 32.49 -19.13
CA GLN A 609 3.13 33.11 -18.43
C GLN A 609 2.18 32.07 -17.84
N LEU A 610 1.88 31.00 -18.58
CA LEU A 610 1.03 29.92 -18.07
C LEU A 610 1.69 29.16 -16.91
N LEU A 611 3.02 29.03 -16.90
CA LEU A 611 3.73 28.39 -15.79
C LEU A 611 3.74 29.20 -14.49
N GLU A 612 3.55 30.53 -14.55
CA GLU A 612 3.53 31.42 -13.38
C GLU A 612 2.25 31.23 -12.53
N GLU A 613 1.10 30.98 -13.17
CA GLU A 613 -0.20 30.84 -12.51
C GLU A 613 -0.61 29.37 -12.31
N HIS A 614 -1.24 29.03 -11.18
CA HIS A 614 -1.68 27.64 -10.90
C HIS A 614 -2.66 27.11 -11.96
N ALA A 615 -3.69 27.89 -12.31
CA ALA A 615 -4.63 27.51 -13.35
C ALA A 615 -3.97 27.35 -14.73
N GLY A 616 -2.96 28.16 -15.04
CA GLY A 616 -2.17 28.03 -16.26
C GLY A 616 -1.34 26.75 -16.31
N ARG A 617 -0.78 26.32 -15.17
CA ARG A 617 -0.08 25.04 -15.04
C ARG A 617 -1.01 23.85 -15.26
N CYS A 618 -2.19 23.83 -14.63
CA CYS A 618 -3.19 22.78 -14.83
C CYS A 618 -3.65 22.70 -16.30
N LEU A 619 -3.87 23.84 -16.95
CA LEU A 619 -4.23 23.89 -18.37
C LEU A 619 -3.11 23.35 -19.27
N LEU A 620 -1.85 23.70 -18.98
CA LEU A 620 -0.69 23.15 -19.71
C LEU A 620 -0.56 21.64 -19.52
N GLN A 621 -0.79 21.14 -18.31
CA GLN A 621 -0.80 19.70 -18.02
C GLN A 621 -1.87 18.99 -18.87
N ALA A 622 -3.12 19.46 -18.81
CA ALA A 622 -4.23 18.88 -19.59
C ALA A 622 -3.97 18.93 -21.11
N ALA A 623 -3.30 19.96 -21.60
CA ALA A 623 -2.91 20.06 -23.01
C ALA A 623 -1.88 19.01 -23.43
N VAL A 624 -0.91 18.74 -22.56
CA VAL A 624 0.13 17.73 -22.79
C VAL A 624 -0.45 16.31 -22.68
N GLU A 625 -1.31 16.07 -21.70
CA GLU A 625 -2.04 14.81 -21.56
C GLU A 625 -2.95 14.56 -22.77
N PHE A 626 -3.67 15.58 -23.25
CA PHE A 626 -4.44 15.47 -24.48
C PHE A 626 -3.57 15.17 -25.72
N ALA A 627 -2.38 15.75 -25.82
CA ALA A 627 -1.46 15.43 -26.91
C ALA A 627 -1.01 13.96 -26.86
N ALA A 628 -0.76 13.42 -25.66
CA ALA A 628 -0.44 12.00 -25.48
C ALA A 628 -1.61 11.10 -25.90
N ASP A 629 -2.80 11.37 -25.38
CA ASP A 629 -4.01 10.58 -25.64
C ASP A 629 -4.44 10.64 -27.10
N LEU A 630 -4.34 11.81 -27.73
CA LEU A 630 -4.58 11.98 -29.16
C LEU A 630 -3.60 11.14 -29.98
N GLY A 631 -2.32 11.15 -29.62
CA GLY A 631 -1.28 10.37 -30.29
C GLY A 631 -1.47 8.86 -30.15
N SER A 632 -1.88 8.41 -28.97
CA SER A 632 -2.21 7.01 -28.69
C SER A 632 -3.42 6.55 -29.53
N ALA A 633 -4.51 7.33 -29.51
CA ALA A 633 -5.75 7.00 -30.21
C ALA A 633 -5.61 6.88 -31.74
N VAL A 634 -4.84 7.76 -32.38
CA VAL A 634 -4.66 7.73 -33.85
C VAL A 634 -3.56 6.75 -34.29
N GLY A 635 -2.73 6.30 -33.35
CA GLY A 635 -1.61 5.41 -33.58
C GLY A 635 -0.38 6.08 -34.18
N LYS A 636 0.75 5.37 -34.06
CA LYS A 636 2.09 5.85 -34.45
C LYS A 636 2.22 6.32 -35.89
N ASP A 637 1.50 5.71 -36.83
CA ASP A 637 1.64 6.02 -38.26
C ASP A 637 1.02 7.38 -38.61
N VAL A 638 -0.08 7.75 -37.94
CA VAL A 638 -0.74 9.05 -38.12
C VAL A 638 0.03 10.15 -37.37
N LEU A 639 0.61 9.85 -36.21
CA LEU A 639 1.40 10.78 -35.40
C LEU A 639 2.78 11.09 -36.01
N LYS A 640 3.37 10.13 -36.74
CA LYS A 640 4.74 10.20 -37.30
C LYS A 640 5.16 11.55 -37.94
N PRO A 641 4.36 12.22 -38.80
CA PRO A 641 4.77 13.51 -39.38
C PRO A 641 4.91 14.64 -38.36
N ASP A 642 4.17 14.60 -37.26
CA ASP A 642 4.14 15.63 -36.22
C ASP A 642 4.98 15.26 -34.98
N ALA A 643 5.37 13.99 -34.83
CA ALA A 643 6.15 13.49 -33.70
C ALA A 643 7.48 14.24 -33.47
N PRO A 644 8.29 14.57 -34.50
CA PRO A 644 9.51 15.36 -34.31
C PRO A 644 9.27 16.74 -33.68
N TRP A 645 8.23 17.44 -34.16
CA TRP A 645 7.85 18.75 -33.62
C TRP A 645 7.39 18.61 -32.16
N LEU A 646 6.58 17.60 -31.86
CA LEU A 646 6.06 17.36 -30.52
C LEU A 646 7.21 17.09 -29.53
N VAL A 647 8.16 16.24 -29.89
CA VAL A 647 9.34 15.92 -29.05
C VAL A 647 10.20 17.16 -28.80
N GLU A 648 10.51 17.93 -29.84
CA GLU A 648 11.29 19.19 -29.70
C GLU A 648 10.55 20.21 -28.83
N ARG A 649 9.23 20.33 -28.99
CA ARG A 649 8.45 21.29 -28.21
C ARG A 649 8.34 20.88 -26.75
N LEU A 650 8.06 19.61 -26.47
CA LEU A 650 8.01 19.05 -25.12
C LEU A 650 9.35 19.22 -24.39
N HIS A 651 10.47 19.03 -25.08
CA HIS A 651 11.80 19.32 -24.54
C HIS A 651 11.94 20.79 -24.12
N SER A 652 11.53 21.73 -24.99
CA SER A 652 11.59 23.16 -24.67
C SER A 652 10.72 23.53 -23.47
N ILE A 653 9.53 22.93 -23.32
CA ILE A 653 8.64 23.20 -22.19
C ILE A 653 9.25 22.60 -20.91
N MET A 654 9.81 21.39 -20.99
CA MET A 654 10.46 20.71 -19.88
C MET A 654 11.62 21.53 -19.28
N LEU A 655 12.42 22.19 -20.13
CA LEU A 655 13.47 23.12 -19.69
C LEU A 655 12.90 24.35 -18.97
N SER A 656 11.75 24.87 -19.39
CA SER A 656 11.07 25.98 -18.69
C SER A 656 10.52 25.53 -17.33
N CYS A 657 10.06 24.28 -17.23
CA CYS A 657 9.59 23.70 -15.97
C CYS A 657 10.72 23.53 -14.92
N GLU A 658 11.97 23.27 -15.32
CA GLU A 658 13.09 23.14 -14.37
C GLU A 658 13.30 24.40 -13.51
N ALA A 659 12.87 25.58 -13.99
CA ALA A 659 12.94 26.84 -13.26
C ALA A 659 11.77 27.09 -12.30
N VAL A 660 10.70 26.28 -12.36
CA VAL A 660 9.45 26.47 -11.62
C VAL A 660 9.11 25.19 -10.85
N PRO A 661 9.47 25.07 -9.56
CA PRO A 661 9.23 23.86 -8.76
C PRO A 661 7.75 23.41 -8.74
N ALA A 662 6.80 24.37 -8.75
CA ALA A 662 5.36 24.10 -8.79
C ALA A 662 4.86 23.51 -10.13
N ALA A 663 5.72 23.34 -11.14
CA ALA A 663 5.38 22.79 -12.45
C ALA A 663 5.66 21.27 -12.57
N SER A 664 5.90 20.56 -11.46
CA SER A 664 6.17 19.13 -11.43
C SER A 664 5.12 18.28 -12.15
N ALA A 665 3.83 18.57 -11.97
CA ALA A 665 2.76 17.81 -12.63
C ALA A 665 2.81 17.95 -14.17
N VAL A 666 3.10 19.17 -14.66
CA VAL A 666 3.33 19.42 -16.10
C VAL A 666 4.57 18.65 -16.57
N PHE A 667 5.64 18.65 -15.77
CA PHE A 667 6.88 17.93 -16.05
C PHE A 667 6.65 16.41 -16.17
N GLY A 668 5.86 15.83 -15.26
CA GLY A 668 5.43 14.43 -15.32
C GLY A 668 4.60 14.11 -16.57
N ALA A 669 3.61 14.95 -16.88
CA ALA A 669 2.78 14.80 -18.09
C ALA A 669 3.62 14.85 -19.38
N ILE A 670 4.65 15.71 -19.43
CA ILE A 670 5.59 15.78 -20.56
C ILE A 670 6.31 14.45 -20.77
N MET A 671 6.79 13.82 -19.69
CA MET A 671 7.47 12.52 -19.79
C MET A 671 6.54 11.41 -20.29
N THR A 672 5.28 11.41 -19.83
CA THR A 672 4.25 10.48 -20.34
C THR A 672 3.96 10.72 -21.82
N CYS A 673 3.84 11.98 -22.26
CA CYS A 673 3.63 12.32 -23.66
C CYS A 673 4.82 11.92 -24.56
N LEU A 674 6.06 12.10 -24.06
CA LEU A 674 7.27 11.64 -24.74
C LEU A 674 7.28 10.11 -24.92
N ALA A 675 6.77 9.35 -23.94
CA ALA A 675 6.67 7.90 -24.03
C ALA A 675 5.75 7.45 -25.19
N VAL A 676 4.66 8.19 -25.45
CA VAL A 676 3.74 7.94 -26.59
C VAL A 676 4.34 8.39 -27.93
N ALA A 677 5.09 9.50 -27.94
CA ALA A 677 5.72 9.99 -29.16
C ALA A 677 6.91 9.12 -29.61
N ALA A 678 7.61 8.47 -28.67
CA ALA A 678 8.83 7.72 -28.95
C ALA A 678 8.66 6.59 -29.99
N PRO A 679 7.63 5.72 -29.93
CA PRO A 679 7.37 4.72 -30.96
C PRO A 679 7.14 5.28 -32.38
N ALA A 680 6.61 6.50 -32.50
CA ALA A 680 6.36 7.14 -33.80
C ALA A 680 7.65 7.65 -34.47
N CYS A 681 8.62 8.10 -33.66
CA CYS A 681 9.95 8.50 -34.12
C CYS A 681 10.89 7.31 -34.38
N GLY A 682 10.74 6.21 -33.65
CA GLY A 682 11.55 5.00 -33.82
C GLY A 682 13.05 5.25 -33.67
N ALA A 683 13.89 4.71 -34.57
CA ALA A 683 15.35 4.86 -34.48
C ALA A 683 15.84 6.31 -34.72
N GLU A 684 15.08 7.15 -35.42
CA GLU A 684 15.41 8.57 -35.63
C GLU A 684 15.37 9.37 -34.33
N MET A 685 14.64 8.85 -33.33
CA MET A 685 14.51 9.40 -31.99
C MET A 685 15.86 9.52 -31.26
N LEU A 686 16.84 8.64 -31.53
CA LEU A 686 18.16 8.65 -30.89
C LEU A 686 18.89 10.00 -31.06
N HIS A 687 18.71 10.68 -32.18
CA HIS A 687 19.32 11.98 -32.43
C HIS A 687 18.61 13.12 -31.66
N GLN A 688 17.28 13.03 -31.54
CA GLN A 688 16.44 14.04 -30.89
C GLN A 688 16.48 13.91 -29.36
N MET A 689 16.74 12.72 -28.83
CA MET A 689 16.74 12.43 -27.39
C MET A 689 18.04 12.76 -26.66
N ARG A 690 19.17 12.93 -27.35
CA ARG A 690 20.46 13.13 -26.68
C ARG A 690 20.45 14.31 -25.68
N PRO A 691 19.82 15.46 -25.98
CA PRO A 691 19.68 16.55 -25.00
C PRO A 691 18.72 16.24 -23.84
N LEU A 692 17.72 15.38 -24.07
CA LEU A 692 16.72 14.98 -23.08
C LEU A 692 17.28 13.98 -22.06
N MET A 693 18.21 13.12 -22.49
CA MET A 693 18.67 11.98 -21.71
C MET A 693 19.32 12.39 -20.38
N ASP A 694 20.08 13.49 -20.38
CA ASP A 694 20.72 14.03 -19.18
C ASP A 694 19.70 14.44 -18.11
N ILE A 695 18.50 14.87 -18.51
CA ILE A 695 17.42 15.26 -17.60
C ILE A 695 16.73 14.00 -17.08
N VAL A 696 16.37 13.07 -17.97
CA VAL A 696 15.69 11.81 -17.62
C VAL A 696 16.53 10.98 -16.64
N LEU A 697 17.82 10.77 -16.92
CA LEU A 697 18.72 10.01 -16.04
C LEU A 697 18.96 10.71 -14.69
N ARG A 698 19.02 12.04 -14.67
CA ARG A 698 19.15 12.80 -13.42
C ARG A 698 17.89 12.67 -12.56
N LYS A 699 16.71 12.72 -13.18
CA LYS A 699 15.42 12.59 -12.48
C LYS A 699 15.15 11.15 -12.03
N SER A 700 15.51 10.15 -12.83
CA SER A 700 15.39 8.73 -12.42
C SER A 700 16.27 8.40 -11.21
N ASN A 701 17.40 9.10 -11.06
CA ASN A 701 18.36 8.92 -9.96
C ASN A 701 18.22 9.99 -8.86
N MET A 702 17.13 10.76 -8.86
CA MET A 702 16.90 11.82 -7.89
C MET A 702 16.69 11.25 -6.48
N ASP A 703 17.40 11.79 -5.50
CA ASP A 703 17.21 11.45 -4.10
C ASP A 703 15.96 12.16 -3.55
N ILE A 704 15.10 11.40 -2.87
CA ILE A 704 13.82 11.92 -2.38
C ILE A 704 14.02 12.28 -0.90
N GLN A 705 13.96 13.58 -0.61
CA GLN A 705 14.15 14.09 0.74
C GLN A 705 12.98 13.70 1.65
N LEU A 706 13.31 13.08 2.78
CA LEU A 706 12.39 12.72 3.86
C LEU A 706 12.71 13.58 5.08
N GLY A 707 11.73 14.37 5.54
CA GLY A 707 11.82 15.06 6.83
C GLY A 707 11.12 14.24 7.91
N VAL A 708 11.76 14.10 9.07
CA VAL A 708 11.15 13.45 10.25
C VAL A 708 11.18 14.43 11.40
N SER A 709 10.01 14.84 11.87
CA SER A 709 9.86 15.69 13.05
C SER A 709 8.93 15.03 14.05
N GLN A 710 9.42 14.80 15.26
CA GLN A 710 8.62 14.28 16.36
C GLN A 710 7.91 15.44 17.06
N GLU A 711 6.58 15.37 17.22
CA GLU A 711 5.85 16.38 17.97
C GLU A 711 6.30 16.39 19.44
N VAL A 712 6.46 17.59 19.99
CA VAL A 712 6.75 17.84 21.41
C VAL A 712 5.52 18.51 22.02
N GLY A 713 4.48 17.71 22.29
CA GLY A 713 3.30 18.17 23.01
C GLY A 713 2.00 17.52 22.51
N SER A 714 1.09 17.27 23.44
CA SER A 714 -0.31 16.96 23.19
C SER A 714 -0.97 18.19 22.54
N ALA A 715 -1.03 18.24 21.21
CA ALA A 715 -1.94 19.13 20.51
C ALA A 715 -3.20 18.34 20.16
N ALA A 716 -4.32 18.93 20.54
CA ALA A 716 -5.66 18.41 20.42
C ALA A 716 -6.02 17.97 18.99
N GLY A 717 -6.86 16.94 18.92
CA GLY A 717 -8.10 17.09 18.17
C GLY A 717 -8.08 16.86 16.66
N SER A 718 -6.97 16.43 16.05
CA SER A 718 -7.05 15.88 14.69
C SER A 718 -6.44 14.49 14.66
N LEU A 719 -7.33 13.50 14.78
CA LEU A 719 -7.06 12.07 14.59
C LEU A 719 -6.88 11.71 13.11
N ASN A 720 -6.86 12.68 12.22
CA ASN A 720 -6.65 12.38 10.82
C ASN A 720 -5.15 12.05 10.66
N ALA A 721 -4.86 10.76 10.53
CA ALA A 721 -3.73 10.26 9.76
C ALA A 721 -3.91 10.72 8.30
N GLY A 722 -3.84 12.04 8.10
CA GLY A 722 -4.04 12.71 6.83
C GLY A 722 -2.73 13.26 6.33
N ALA A 723 -2.58 13.26 5.01
CA ALA A 723 -1.49 13.95 4.34
C ALA A 723 -1.84 15.45 4.27
N GLU A 724 -1.21 16.30 5.08
CA GLU A 724 -1.30 17.76 4.86
C GLU A 724 -0.37 18.13 3.71
N LEU A 725 -0.94 18.68 2.63
CA LEU A 725 -0.17 19.20 1.51
C LEU A 725 0.34 20.61 1.86
N SER A 726 1.60 20.89 1.57
CA SER A 726 2.16 22.25 1.61
C SER A 726 1.34 23.19 0.73
N GLU A 727 1.32 24.49 1.03
CA GLU A 727 0.66 25.52 0.20
C GLU A 727 1.12 25.50 -1.28
N GLU A 728 2.33 24.99 -1.55
CA GLU A 728 2.89 24.84 -2.91
C GLU A 728 2.53 23.49 -3.58
N GLY A 729 1.79 22.60 -2.91
CA GLY A 729 1.30 21.32 -3.44
C GLY A 729 2.34 20.21 -3.64
N GLY A 730 3.62 20.45 -3.32
CA GLY A 730 4.73 19.52 -3.62
C GLY A 730 5.27 18.69 -2.45
N VAL A 731 4.86 18.99 -1.21
CA VAL A 731 5.29 18.25 -0.02
C VAL A 731 4.06 17.80 0.76
N SER A 732 3.95 16.50 1.00
CA SER A 732 2.92 15.90 1.84
C SER A 732 3.49 15.60 3.23
N GLN A 733 2.77 15.97 4.28
CA GLN A 733 3.13 15.67 5.66
C GLN A 733 2.18 14.62 6.22
N PHE A 734 2.72 13.48 6.63
CA PHE A 734 1.99 12.38 7.21
C PHE A 734 2.22 12.33 8.71
N ARG A 735 1.14 12.27 9.49
CA ARG A 735 1.23 11.99 10.92
C ARG A 735 1.21 10.48 11.12
N VAL A 736 2.34 9.91 11.51
CA VAL A 736 2.45 8.49 11.86
C VAL A 736 2.51 8.36 13.37
N GLN A 737 1.48 7.73 13.92
CA GLN A 737 1.46 7.33 15.32
C GLN A 737 2.08 5.94 15.45
N ASP A 738 3.15 5.80 16.23
CA ASP A 738 3.75 4.49 16.47
C ASP A 738 2.88 3.62 17.41
N LYS A 739 3.29 2.36 17.60
CA LYS A 739 2.58 1.42 18.51
C LYS A 739 2.50 1.91 19.96
N THR A 740 3.30 2.91 20.32
CA THR A 740 3.37 3.54 21.65
C THR A 740 2.48 4.79 21.77
N GLY A 741 1.76 5.16 20.70
CA GLY A 741 0.93 6.35 20.68
C GLY A 741 1.70 7.65 20.39
N LYS A 742 3.00 7.60 20.10
CA LYS A 742 3.80 8.80 19.78
C LYS A 742 3.57 9.22 18.33
N GLN A 743 3.19 10.48 18.12
CA GLN A 743 3.06 11.05 16.79
C GLN A 743 4.40 11.52 16.23
N THR A 744 4.71 11.07 15.02
CA THR A 744 5.86 11.47 14.21
C THR A 744 5.33 12.04 12.90
N ILE A 745 5.68 13.28 12.60
CA ILE A 745 5.37 13.90 11.31
C ILE A 745 6.47 13.51 10.32
N ILE A 746 6.09 12.83 9.25
CA ILE A 746 6.94 12.48 8.12
C ILE A 746 6.59 13.41 6.97
N SER A 747 7.50 14.29 6.57
CA SER A 747 7.33 15.11 5.37
C SER A 747 8.02 14.47 4.17
N ILE A 748 7.29 14.34 3.07
CA ILE A 748 7.71 13.70 1.83
C ILE A 748 7.53 14.70 0.70
N ASN A 749 8.58 14.94 -0.08
CA ASN A 749 8.46 15.67 -1.34
C ASN A 749 7.80 14.75 -2.40
N THR A 750 6.47 14.80 -2.50
CA THR A 750 5.67 13.94 -3.37
C THR A 750 5.84 14.29 -4.84
N SER A 751 6.07 15.56 -5.16
CA SER A 751 6.37 15.97 -6.54
C SER A 751 7.67 15.34 -7.04
N ALA A 752 8.70 15.25 -6.20
CA ALA A 752 9.94 14.54 -6.54
C ALA A 752 9.73 13.02 -6.76
N VAL A 753 8.78 12.41 -6.05
CA VAL A 753 8.40 11.00 -6.25
C VAL A 753 7.76 10.83 -7.63
N GLU A 754 6.82 11.71 -7.99
CA GLU A 754 6.11 11.67 -9.28
C GLU A 754 7.04 11.91 -10.48
N GLU A 755 7.93 12.89 -10.40
CA GLU A 755 8.91 13.14 -11.47
C GLU A 755 9.85 11.96 -11.66
N ARG A 756 10.31 11.34 -10.57
CA ARG A 756 11.17 10.16 -10.61
C ARG A 756 10.42 8.98 -11.23
N LEU A 757 9.16 8.78 -10.85
CA LEU A 757 8.28 7.75 -11.40
C LEU A 757 8.09 7.93 -12.92
N ALA A 758 7.77 9.14 -13.36
CA ALA A 758 7.58 9.47 -14.77
C ALA A 758 8.86 9.27 -15.58
N ALA A 759 10.02 9.64 -15.02
CA ALA A 759 11.32 9.43 -15.67
C ALA A 759 11.64 7.94 -15.87
N ILE A 760 11.35 7.09 -14.87
CA ILE A 760 11.56 5.64 -14.96
C ILE A 760 10.64 5.03 -16.01
N ARG A 761 9.35 5.41 -16.05
CA ARG A 761 8.41 4.96 -17.08
C ARG A 761 8.85 5.35 -18.48
N LEU A 762 9.33 6.58 -18.64
CA LEU A 762 9.90 7.05 -19.91
C LEU A 762 11.11 6.22 -20.32
N LEU A 763 12.04 5.88 -19.40
CA LEU A 763 13.17 4.98 -19.72
C LEU A 763 12.70 3.64 -20.31
N GLY A 764 11.67 3.03 -19.71
CA GLY A 764 11.08 1.79 -20.23
C GLY A 764 10.47 1.92 -21.62
N ALA A 765 9.72 2.99 -21.84
CA ALA A 765 9.11 3.28 -23.15
C ALA A 765 10.16 3.53 -24.23
N LEU A 766 11.24 4.25 -23.89
CA LEU A 766 12.37 4.50 -24.78
C LEU A 766 13.12 3.21 -25.12
N ALA A 767 13.35 2.36 -24.12
CA ALA A 767 13.97 1.05 -24.32
C ALA A 767 13.14 0.19 -25.28
N SER A 768 11.82 0.17 -25.12
CA SER A 768 10.89 -0.54 -26.01
C SER A 768 10.85 0.04 -27.43
N ALA A 769 10.77 1.37 -27.56
CA ALA A 769 10.64 2.05 -28.86
C ALA A 769 11.90 1.95 -29.72
N ILE A 770 13.09 2.06 -29.11
CA ILE A 770 14.37 2.00 -29.81
C ILE A 770 14.79 0.54 -30.03
N GLY A 771 14.53 -0.33 -29.05
CA GLY A 771 14.81 -1.76 -29.11
C GLY A 771 16.25 -2.06 -29.55
N PRO A 772 16.48 -2.99 -30.49
CA PRO A 772 17.83 -3.37 -30.93
C PRO A 772 18.64 -2.23 -31.56
N ALA A 773 18.06 -1.09 -31.91
CA ALA A 773 18.83 0.03 -32.45
C ALA A 773 19.65 0.78 -31.37
N ALA A 774 19.41 0.49 -30.08
CA ALA A 774 20.06 1.17 -28.97
C ALA A 774 21.57 0.83 -28.90
N PRO A 775 22.45 1.84 -28.76
CA PRO A 775 23.85 1.63 -28.40
C PRO A 775 23.98 0.91 -27.05
N ALA A 776 24.98 0.02 -26.92
CA ALA A 776 25.14 -0.82 -25.73
C ALA A 776 25.48 -0.02 -24.46
N ASP A 777 26.22 1.08 -24.60
CA ASP A 777 26.52 2.04 -23.52
C ASP A 777 25.24 2.69 -22.98
N LEU A 778 24.37 3.15 -23.87
CA LEU A 778 23.10 3.76 -23.49
C LEU A 778 22.15 2.75 -22.84
N GLY A 779 22.06 1.53 -23.40
CA GLY A 779 21.28 0.44 -22.79
C GLY A 779 21.79 0.05 -21.40
N GLN A 780 23.10 0.13 -21.17
CA GLN A 780 23.72 -0.11 -19.86
C GLN A 780 23.34 0.98 -18.85
N GLU A 781 23.35 2.26 -19.26
CA GLU A 781 22.92 3.37 -18.41
C GLU A 781 21.45 3.27 -18.02
N TRP A 782 20.56 2.94 -18.96
CA TRP A 782 19.13 2.76 -18.68
C TRP A 782 18.86 1.61 -17.72
N THR A 783 19.53 0.47 -17.95
CA THR A 783 19.40 -0.70 -17.08
C THR A 783 19.92 -0.41 -15.68
N ALA A 784 21.04 0.30 -15.55
CA ALA A 784 21.58 0.68 -14.26
C ALA A 784 20.65 1.64 -13.49
N ALA A 785 20.08 2.64 -14.16
CA ALA A 785 19.13 3.58 -13.56
C ALA A 785 17.83 2.89 -13.09
N ALA A 786 17.31 1.94 -13.88
CA ALA A 786 16.17 1.12 -13.48
C ALA A 786 16.48 0.25 -12.25
N LEU A 787 17.63 -0.44 -12.24
CA LEU A 787 18.05 -1.27 -11.11
C LEU A 787 18.27 -0.46 -9.82
N GLN A 788 18.87 0.72 -9.91
CA GLN A 788 19.02 1.61 -8.75
C GLN A 788 17.66 2.07 -8.20
N SER A 789 16.64 2.16 -9.05
CA SER A 789 15.29 2.53 -8.61
C SER A 789 14.50 1.37 -8.02
N CYS A 790 14.90 0.12 -8.29
CA CYS A 790 14.35 -1.06 -7.63
C CYS A 790 14.67 -1.10 -6.12
N SER A 791 15.70 -0.38 -5.68
CA SER A 791 16.08 -0.24 -4.25
C SER A 791 15.59 1.06 -3.60
N SER A 792 14.70 1.80 -4.27
CA SER A 792 14.10 3.03 -3.73
C SER A 792 13.37 2.78 -2.41
N GLY A 793 13.32 3.76 -1.49
CA GLY A 793 12.51 3.69 -0.26
C GLY A 793 10.99 3.65 -0.52
N PHE A 794 10.54 4.07 -1.70
CA PHE A 794 9.13 4.23 -2.06
C PHE A 794 8.63 3.07 -2.92
N SER A 795 7.55 2.40 -2.49
CA SER A 795 6.96 1.23 -3.20
C SER A 795 6.55 1.56 -4.62
N ILE A 796 5.89 2.69 -4.86
CA ILE A 796 5.43 3.09 -6.20
C ILE A 796 6.60 3.24 -7.20
N VAL A 797 7.74 3.76 -6.74
CA VAL A 797 8.95 3.92 -7.56
C VAL A 797 9.59 2.56 -7.83
N ARG A 798 9.68 1.70 -6.81
CA ARG A 798 10.20 0.33 -6.98
C ARG A 798 9.35 -0.47 -7.96
N ASN A 799 8.02 -0.41 -7.82
CA ASN A 799 7.12 -1.18 -8.66
C ASN A 799 7.27 -0.77 -10.12
N ALA A 800 7.25 0.53 -10.42
CA ALA A 800 7.49 1.01 -11.78
C ALA A 800 8.88 0.66 -12.31
N ALA A 801 9.91 0.65 -11.46
CA ALA A 801 11.25 0.22 -11.85
C ALA A 801 11.28 -1.26 -12.27
N PHE A 802 10.61 -2.13 -11.52
CA PHE A 802 10.46 -3.54 -11.89
C PHE A 802 9.63 -3.73 -13.17
N GLU A 803 8.58 -2.95 -13.39
CA GLU A 803 7.78 -3.00 -14.63
C GLU A 803 8.60 -2.66 -15.89
N VAL A 804 9.50 -1.67 -15.81
CA VAL A 804 10.29 -1.24 -16.98
C VAL A 804 11.58 -2.03 -17.19
N LEU A 805 12.08 -2.70 -16.14
CA LEU A 805 13.35 -3.41 -16.15
C LEU A 805 13.45 -4.49 -17.27
N PRO A 806 12.41 -5.28 -17.59
CA PRO A 806 12.42 -6.23 -18.70
C PRO A 806 12.79 -5.58 -20.04
N ASN A 807 12.19 -4.42 -20.35
CA ASN A 807 12.45 -3.70 -21.59
C ASN A 807 13.90 -3.18 -21.64
N CYS A 808 14.42 -2.67 -20.52
CA CYS A 808 15.81 -2.22 -20.44
C CYS A 808 16.80 -3.38 -20.64
N LEU A 809 16.59 -4.52 -19.95
CA LEU A 809 17.45 -5.70 -20.01
C LEU A 809 17.46 -6.33 -21.41
N THR A 810 16.30 -6.49 -22.03
CA THR A 810 16.16 -7.09 -23.38
C THR A 810 16.73 -6.16 -24.46
N THR A 811 16.56 -4.84 -24.33
CA THR A 811 17.18 -3.85 -25.22
C THR A 811 18.70 -3.87 -25.12
N LEU A 812 19.27 -3.91 -23.92
CA LEU A 812 20.72 -4.07 -23.76
C LEU A 812 21.22 -5.41 -24.34
N ALA A 813 20.51 -6.51 -24.07
CA ALA A 813 20.90 -7.84 -24.54
C ALA A 813 20.82 -7.99 -26.07
N SER A 814 19.95 -7.21 -26.74
CA SER A 814 19.72 -7.27 -28.18
C SER A 814 20.60 -6.32 -29.00
N ALA A 815 21.46 -5.52 -28.36
CA ALA A 815 22.33 -4.56 -29.03
C ALA A 815 23.23 -5.21 -30.12
N PRO A 816 23.26 -4.67 -31.35
CA PRO A 816 23.90 -5.31 -32.52
C PRO A 816 25.42 -5.24 -32.47
N THR A 817 25.97 -4.19 -31.84
CA THR A 817 27.39 -4.03 -31.58
C THR A 817 27.78 -4.79 -30.31
N GLN A 818 28.78 -5.68 -30.38
CA GLN A 818 29.31 -6.42 -29.22
C GLN A 818 28.27 -7.32 -28.53
N GLN A 819 27.36 -7.91 -29.30
CA GLN A 819 26.20 -8.66 -28.83
C GLN A 819 26.49 -9.67 -27.69
N GLY A 820 27.55 -10.50 -27.80
CA GLY A 820 27.92 -11.43 -26.73
C GLY A 820 28.34 -10.73 -25.42
N GLN A 821 29.00 -9.58 -25.50
CA GLN A 821 29.38 -8.77 -24.34
C GLN A 821 28.18 -8.03 -23.76
N ALA A 822 27.30 -7.48 -24.61
CA ALA A 822 26.10 -6.76 -24.20
C ALA A 822 25.11 -7.66 -23.45
N THR A 823 24.89 -8.90 -23.94
CA THR A 823 24.06 -9.86 -23.20
C THR A 823 24.69 -10.26 -21.87
N THR A 824 26.01 -10.45 -21.84
CA THR A 824 26.71 -10.77 -20.59
C THR A 824 26.59 -9.62 -19.59
N ALA A 825 26.70 -8.38 -20.05
CA ALA A 825 26.53 -7.19 -19.23
C ALA A 825 25.10 -7.10 -18.65
N ALA A 826 24.06 -7.36 -19.44
CA ALA A 826 22.67 -7.39 -18.96
C ALA A 826 22.48 -8.42 -17.83
N LEU A 827 22.97 -9.64 -18.03
CA LEU A 827 22.88 -10.71 -17.02
C LEU A 827 23.73 -10.40 -15.79
N GLU A 828 24.92 -9.82 -15.95
CA GLU A 828 25.80 -9.40 -14.84
C GLU A 828 25.17 -8.29 -14.00
N LEU A 829 24.47 -7.34 -14.61
CA LEU A 829 23.75 -6.30 -13.90
C LEU A 829 22.61 -6.87 -13.03
N ALA A 830 21.75 -7.71 -13.63
CA ALA A 830 20.68 -8.39 -12.89
C ALA A 830 21.23 -9.25 -11.74
N ALA A 831 22.28 -10.03 -12.02
CA ALA A 831 22.92 -10.89 -11.02
C ALA A 831 23.59 -10.07 -9.90
N SER A 832 24.21 -8.94 -10.22
CA SER A 832 24.85 -8.07 -9.23
C SER A 832 23.83 -7.37 -8.33
N PHE A 833 22.70 -6.95 -8.89
CA PHE A 833 21.58 -6.41 -8.10
C PHE A 833 21.07 -7.45 -7.11
N LEU A 834 20.68 -8.64 -7.59
CA LEU A 834 20.15 -9.74 -6.75
C LEU A 834 21.11 -10.19 -5.64
N THR A 835 22.42 -10.09 -5.88
CA THR A 835 23.42 -10.52 -4.89
C THR A 835 23.85 -9.41 -3.94
N SER A 836 23.53 -8.16 -4.22
CA SER A 836 23.87 -7.01 -3.37
C SER A 836 23.03 -6.97 -2.08
N THR A 837 23.34 -6.03 -1.19
CA THR A 837 22.48 -5.69 -0.05
C THR A 837 21.17 -5.05 -0.50
N GLU A 838 21.19 -4.34 -1.62
CA GLU A 838 19.99 -3.72 -2.20
C GLU A 838 19.01 -4.74 -2.79
N GLY A 839 19.52 -5.93 -3.19
CA GLY A 839 18.71 -7.07 -3.60
C GLY A 839 18.12 -7.89 -2.44
N GLN A 840 18.32 -7.48 -1.18
CA GLN A 840 17.64 -8.10 -0.02
C GLN A 840 16.28 -7.46 0.17
N LEU A 841 15.28 -8.02 -0.53
CA LEU A 841 13.94 -7.47 -0.60
C LEU A 841 13.01 -8.13 0.44
N PRO A 842 12.04 -7.40 1.01
CA PRO A 842 10.94 -8.00 1.79
C PRO A 842 10.04 -8.87 0.89
N PRO A 843 9.18 -9.74 1.46
CA PRO A 843 8.41 -10.75 0.71
C PRO A 843 7.69 -10.21 -0.54
N SER A 844 6.81 -9.21 -0.39
CA SER A 844 6.08 -8.61 -1.52
C SER A 844 6.97 -8.06 -2.63
N GLN A 845 8.11 -7.48 -2.28
CA GLN A 845 9.08 -6.97 -3.27
C GLN A 845 9.90 -8.08 -3.90
N ALA A 846 10.19 -9.15 -3.16
CA ALA A 846 10.83 -10.33 -3.71
C ALA A 846 9.92 -11.03 -4.74
N THR A 847 8.61 -11.07 -4.47
CA THR A 847 7.57 -11.51 -5.41
C THR A 847 7.63 -10.72 -6.70
N LEU A 848 7.49 -9.40 -6.63
CA LEU A 848 7.51 -8.54 -7.82
C LEU A 848 8.84 -8.61 -8.60
N ALA A 849 9.97 -8.66 -7.88
CA ALA A 849 11.29 -8.82 -8.49
C ALA A 849 11.40 -10.13 -9.25
N ALA A 850 10.85 -11.22 -8.71
CA ALA A 850 10.82 -12.50 -9.40
C ALA A 850 9.96 -12.43 -10.66
N GLU A 851 8.74 -11.92 -10.56
CA GLU A 851 7.75 -11.83 -11.65
C GLU A 851 8.22 -11.02 -12.84
N ARG A 852 8.94 -9.91 -12.60
CA ARG A 852 9.37 -9.03 -13.69
C ARG A 852 10.77 -9.36 -14.18
N MET A 853 11.73 -9.55 -13.28
CA MET A 853 13.14 -9.69 -13.67
C MET A 853 13.49 -11.09 -14.15
N LEU A 854 12.99 -12.15 -13.50
CA LEU A 854 13.41 -13.52 -13.83
C LEU A 854 12.91 -13.99 -15.19
N PRO A 855 11.66 -13.71 -15.63
CA PRO A 855 11.22 -14.00 -16.98
C PRO A 855 12.07 -13.31 -18.05
N ALA A 856 12.42 -12.03 -17.86
CA ALA A 856 13.30 -11.32 -18.79
C ALA A 856 14.70 -11.96 -18.89
N VAL A 857 15.27 -12.35 -17.74
CA VAL A 857 16.53 -13.12 -17.70
C VAL A 857 16.38 -14.44 -18.45
N ALA A 858 15.27 -15.15 -18.24
CA ALA A 858 15.00 -16.43 -18.89
C ALA A 858 14.85 -16.29 -20.40
N GLU A 859 14.18 -15.25 -20.87
CA GLU A 859 14.02 -14.93 -22.30
C GLU A 859 15.37 -14.63 -22.95
N ILE A 860 16.19 -13.80 -22.33
CA ILE A 860 17.55 -13.47 -22.80
C ILE A 860 18.37 -14.76 -23.02
N ILE A 861 18.31 -15.69 -22.07
CA ILE A 861 19.02 -16.98 -22.15
C ILE A 861 18.45 -17.88 -23.26
N ALA A 862 17.13 -17.94 -23.39
CA ALA A 862 16.46 -18.73 -24.41
C ALA A 862 16.76 -18.22 -25.84
N ASP A 863 16.74 -16.90 -26.04
CA ASP A 863 17.08 -16.25 -27.31
C ASP A 863 18.56 -16.49 -27.69
N GLN A 864 19.49 -16.37 -26.74
CA GLN A 864 20.88 -16.76 -26.95
C GLN A 864 21.02 -18.21 -27.42
N ALA A 865 20.32 -19.14 -26.79
CA ALA A 865 20.36 -20.55 -27.16
C ALA A 865 19.74 -20.81 -28.54
N LYS A 866 18.68 -20.10 -28.90
CA LYS A 866 18.06 -20.16 -30.23
C LYS A 866 19.03 -19.66 -31.31
N ARG A 867 19.61 -18.47 -31.15
CA ARG A 867 20.57 -17.89 -32.10
C ARG A 867 21.83 -18.72 -32.26
N LYS A 868 22.29 -19.37 -31.18
CA LYS A 868 23.39 -20.35 -31.23
C LYS A 868 23.04 -21.56 -32.10
N ARG A 869 21.82 -22.10 -31.97
CA ARG A 869 21.35 -23.22 -32.82
C ARG A 869 21.21 -22.82 -34.28
N GLU A 870 20.84 -21.58 -34.55
CA GLU A 870 20.69 -21.02 -35.90
C GLU A 870 22.02 -20.57 -36.54
N GLY A 871 23.15 -20.70 -35.82
CA GLY A 871 24.48 -20.35 -36.33
C GLY A 871 24.73 -18.85 -36.50
N MET A 872 23.93 -18.00 -35.84
CA MET A 872 23.98 -16.54 -35.96
C MET A 872 24.97 -15.86 -35.01
N LEU A 873 25.56 -16.60 -34.07
CA LEU A 873 26.58 -16.08 -33.14
C LEU A 873 27.98 -16.44 -33.65
N SER A 874 28.87 -15.45 -33.79
CA SER A 874 30.27 -15.71 -34.14
C SER A 874 30.99 -16.45 -32.99
N GLU A 875 32.02 -17.24 -33.32
CA GLU A 875 32.88 -17.92 -32.33
C GLU A 875 33.56 -16.94 -31.34
N GLU A 876 33.69 -15.67 -31.72
CA GLU A 876 34.25 -14.59 -30.89
C GLU A 876 33.26 -14.03 -29.86
N CYS A 877 31.97 -14.38 -29.93
CA CYS A 877 30.93 -13.98 -28.97
C CYS A 877 30.73 -14.98 -27.82
N LYS A 878 31.62 -15.97 -27.66
CA LYS A 878 31.52 -16.97 -26.59
C LYS A 878 31.96 -16.38 -25.24
N VAL A 879 31.03 -16.30 -24.29
CA VAL A 879 31.35 -16.06 -22.87
C VAL A 879 32.32 -17.15 -22.39
N PRO A 880 33.50 -16.80 -21.84
CA PRO A 880 34.43 -17.77 -21.28
C PRO A 880 33.75 -18.64 -20.22
N SER A 881 34.06 -19.95 -20.19
CA SER A 881 33.42 -20.90 -19.26
C SER A 881 33.56 -20.47 -17.78
N SER A 882 34.65 -19.80 -17.41
CA SER A 882 34.85 -19.27 -16.06
C SER A 882 33.92 -18.11 -15.72
N GLN A 883 33.68 -17.20 -16.67
CA GLN A 883 32.76 -16.06 -16.48
C GLN A 883 31.31 -16.54 -16.45
N ARG A 884 30.97 -17.54 -17.28
CA ARG A 884 29.66 -18.19 -17.27
C ARG A 884 29.37 -18.90 -15.93
N ALA A 885 30.32 -19.65 -15.39
CA ALA A 885 30.16 -20.31 -14.10
C ALA A 885 29.94 -19.29 -12.96
N ALA A 886 30.72 -18.20 -12.93
CA ALA A 886 30.54 -17.13 -11.95
C ALA A 886 29.19 -16.41 -12.10
N LEU A 887 28.70 -16.25 -13.32
CA LEU A 887 27.39 -15.65 -13.59
C LEU A 887 26.25 -16.56 -13.12
N LEU A 888 26.31 -17.86 -13.43
CA LEU A 888 25.35 -18.85 -12.96
C LEU A 888 25.33 -18.89 -11.42
N GLU A 889 26.49 -18.89 -10.78
CA GLU A 889 26.59 -18.83 -9.32
C GLU A 889 25.82 -17.62 -8.76
N LYS A 890 26.12 -16.41 -9.24
CA LYS A 890 25.45 -15.19 -8.77
C LYS A 890 23.93 -15.23 -8.96
N LEU A 891 23.45 -15.73 -10.10
CA LEU A 891 22.01 -15.80 -10.39
C LEU A 891 21.28 -16.79 -9.49
N PHE A 892 21.85 -17.97 -9.25
CA PHE A 892 21.26 -18.95 -8.33
C PHE A 892 21.33 -18.49 -6.86
N VAL A 893 22.42 -17.83 -6.45
CA VAL A 893 22.49 -17.14 -5.15
C VAL A 893 21.36 -16.11 -5.04
N GLY A 894 21.16 -15.32 -6.09
CA GLY A 894 20.10 -14.32 -6.18
C GLY A 894 18.70 -14.90 -6.00
N MET A 895 18.36 -15.94 -6.78
CA MET A 895 17.09 -16.66 -6.63
C MET A 895 16.93 -17.26 -5.23
N GLY A 896 18.00 -17.82 -4.65
CA GLY A 896 18.02 -18.32 -3.27
C GLY A 896 17.76 -17.24 -2.21
N LYS A 897 18.21 -16.00 -2.45
CA LYS A 897 17.92 -14.86 -1.57
C LYS A 897 16.46 -14.39 -1.70
N LEU A 898 15.90 -14.41 -2.90
CA LEU A 898 14.50 -14.01 -3.13
C LEU A 898 13.49 -14.96 -2.48
N ILE A 899 13.77 -16.28 -2.47
CA ILE A 899 12.84 -17.27 -1.93
C ILE A 899 12.81 -17.32 -0.39
N LEU A 900 13.89 -16.90 0.27
CA LEU A 900 14.02 -17.05 1.72
C LEU A 900 12.96 -16.25 2.50
N PRO A 901 12.69 -14.95 2.22
CA PRO A 901 11.63 -14.20 2.87
C PRO A 901 10.23 -14.80 2.64
N VAL A 902 9.93 -15.22 1.40
CA VAL A 902 8.63 -15.81 1.01
C VAL A 902 8.38 -17.11 1.78
N LEU A 903 9.36 -18.02 1.82
CA LEU A 903 9.24 -19.26 2.59
C LEU A 903 9.18 -19.03 4.10
N THR A 904 9.92 -18.06 4.62
CA THR A 904 9.89 -17.75 6.06
C THR A 904 8.48 -17.34 6.46
N ASN A 905 7.86 -16.43 5.70
CA ASN A 905 6.47 -16.01 5.93
C ASN A 905 5.49 -17.20 5.82
N GLU A 906 5.61 -18.04 4.79
CA GLU A 906 4.79 -19.25 4.60
C GLU A 906 4.83 -20.17 5.84
N PHE A 907 6.02 -20.46 6.37
CA PHE A 907 6.17 -21.35 7.52
C PHE A 907 5.81 -20.71 8.86
N GLU A 908 6.02 -19.40 9.05
CA GLU A 908 5.56 -18.66 10.23
C GLU A 908 4.03 -18.61 10.31
N ARG A 909 3.36 -18.42 9.16
CA ARG A 909 1.89 -18.51 9.05
C ARG A 909 1.38 -19.89 9.44
N LEU A 910 2.00 -20.95 8.93
CA LEU A 910 1.63 -22.32 9.26
C LEU A 910 1.77 -22.61 10.77
N ALA A 911 2.79 -22.05 11.43
CA ALA A 911 2.95 -22.16 12.87
C ALA A 911 1.87 -21.38 13.66
N SER A 912 1.42 -20.23 13.16
CA SER A 912 0.49 -19.34 13.87
C SER A 912 -0.96 -19.82 13.82
N LYS A 913 -1.37 -20.49 12.74
CA LYS A 913 -2.72 -21.09 12.60
C LYS A 913 -2.99 -22.22 13.61
N GLU A 914 -1.97 -22.81 14.23
CA GLU A 914 -2.14 -23.86 15.24
C GLU A 914 -2.45 -23.33 16.66
N GLU A 915 -2.34 -22.01 16.91
CA GLU A 915 -2.37 -21.43 18.27
C GLU A 915 -3.57 -20.52 18.61
N GLN A 916 -4.46 -20.22 17.65
CA GLN A 916 -5.54 -19.22 17.82
C GLN A 916 -6.86 -19.82 18.38
N ASP A 917 -7.34 -19.30 19.52
CA ASP A 917 -8.59 -19.72 20.19
C ASP A 917 -9.44 -18.52 20.73
N ASP A 918 -9.05 -17.26 20.46
CA ASP A 918 -9.75 -16.07 20.95
C ASP A 918 -10.53 -15.33 19.83
N GLU A 919 -11.86 -15.24 19.96
CA GLU A 919 -12.80 -14.57 19.01
C GLU A 919 -12.54 -13.06 18.76
N TRP A 920 -11.56 -12.47 19.46
CA TRP A 920 -11.24 -11.04 19.43
C TRP A 920 -9.78 -10.73 19.08
N GLU A 921 -8.92 -11.74 18.82
CA GLU A 921 -7.55 -11.51 18.35
C GLU A 921 -7.55 -11.31 16.82
N ASP A 922 -7.15 -10.10 16.43
CA ASP A 922 -6.86 -9.54 15.10
C ASP A 922 -7.09 -10.44 13.86
N LEU A 923 -8.33 -10.48 13.38
CA LEU A 923 -8.70 -10.94 12.03
C LEU A 923 -8.14 -10.05 10.89
N ASN A 924 -7.37 -9.02 11.23
CA ASN A 924 -6.70 -8.17 10.25
C ASN A 924 -5.39 -8.81 9.71
N GLU A 925 -4.86 -9.86 10.34
CA GLU A 925 -3.72 -10.62 9.78
C GLU A 925 -4.15 -11.70 8.75
N ASP A 926 -5.45 -11.98 8.61
CA ASP A 926 -5.97 -12.99 7.68
C ASP A 926 -6.45 -12.43 6.32
N GLY A 927 -6.31 -11.11 6.08
CA GLY A 927 -6.87 -10.43 4.90
C GLY A 927 -5.96 -10.38 3.67
N ASP A 928 -4.64 -10.40 3.86
CA ASP A 928 -3.65 -10.36 2.77
C ASP A 928 -3.01 -11.74 2.62
N GLU A 929 -3.76 -12.71 2.09
CA GLU A 929 -3.13 -13.87 1.46
C GLU A 929 -2.34 -13.36 0.25
N GLU A 930 -1.08 -12.91 0.47
CA GLU A 930 -0.17 -12.55 -0.62
C GLU A 930 0.01 -13.78 -1.52
N ASP A 931 -0.71 -13.80 -2.65
CA ASP A 931 -0.61 -14.86 -3.63
C ASP A 931 0.85 -14.97 -4.12
N SER A 932 1.53 -16.00 -3.66
CA SER A 932 2.92 -16.29 -4.00
C SER A 932 3.03 -17.23 -5.21
N SER A 933 1.93 -17.54 -5.89
CA SER A 933 1.87 -18.48 -7.01
C SER A 933 2.80 -18.08 -8.17
N SER A 934 2.68 -16.84 -8.61
CA SER A 934 3.46 -16.17 -9.65
C SER A 934 4.95 -16.11 -9.34
N PHE A 935 5.31 -15.90 -8.07
CA PHE A 935 6.70 -15.95 -7.59
C PHE A 935 7.31 -17.33 -7.83
N TYR A 936 6.63 -18.38 -7.37
CA TYR A 936 7.13 -19.75 -7.49
C TYR A 936 7.28 -20.16 -8.95
N ASP A 937 6.32 -19.79 -9.80
CA ASP A 937 6.35 -20.02 -11.24
C ASP A 937 7.54 -19.31 -11.91
N SER A 938 7.79 -18.04 -11.57
CA SER A 938 8.88 -17.24 -12.16
C SER A 938 10.26 -17.83 -11.88
N VAL A 939 10.52 -18.24 -10.63
CA VAL A 939 11.78 -18.89 -10.25
C VAL A 939 11.93 -20.26 -10.93
N MET A 940 10.84 -21.03 -10.99
CA MET A 940 10.80 -22.33 -11.66
C MET A 940 11.11 -22.19 -13.16
N GLN A 941 10.42 -21.31 -13.89
CA GLN A 941 10.60 -21.10 -15.32
C GLN A 941 12.02 -20.63 -15.66
N CYS A 942 12.53 -19.67 -14.88
CA CYS A 942 13.87 -19.13 -15.08
C CYS A 942 14.94 -20.22 -14.89
N SER A 943 14.88 -20.95 -13.77
CA SER A 943 15.78 -22.06 -13.48
C SER A 943 15.69 -23.19 -14.51
N GLY A 944 14.47 -23.54 -14.94
CA GLY A 944 14.24 -24.55 -15.98
C GLY A 944 14.86 -24.17 -17.33
N ASN A 945 14.81 -22.90 -17.71
CA ASN A 945 15.49 -22.41 -18.91
C ASN A 945 17.03 -22.46 -18.78
N PHE A 946 17.59 -22.17 -17.59
CA PHE A 946 19.01 -22.40 -17.33
C PHE A 946 19.40 -23.87 -17.50
N PHE A 947 18.62 -24.80 -16.91
CA PHE A 947 18.87 -26.23 -17.06
C PHE A 947 18.80 -26.70 -18.51
N LYS A 948 17.81 -26.24 -19.29
CA LYS A 948 17.69 -26.57 -20.72
C LYS A 948 18.89 -26.10 -21.55
N VAL A 949 19.54 -25.01 -21.16
CA VAL A 949 20.63 -24.38 -21.94
C VAL A 949 22.01 -24.84 -21.46
N TYR A 950 22.23 -24.97 -20.16
CA TYR A 950 23.54 -25.25 -19.56
C TYR A 950 23.65 -26.63 -18.90
N GLY A 951 22.53 -27.34 -18.73
CA GLY A 951 22.49 -28.72 -18.25
C GLY A 951 23.20 -28.91 -16.91
N SER A 952 24.18 -29.81 -16.88
CA SER A 952 24.91 -30.18 -15.66
C SER A 952 25.72 -29.05 -15.02
N GLU A 953 26.03 -27.96 -15.75
CA GLU A 953 26.74 -26.80 -15.19
C GLU A 953 25.90 -26.09 -14.11
N CYS A 954 24.57 -26.23 -14.11
CA CYS A 954 23.68 -25.64 -13.12
C CYS A 954 23.63 -26.40 -11.78
N LEU A 955 24.02 -27.69 -11.77
CA LEU A 955 23.80 -28.57 -10.62
C LEU A 955 24.47 -28.09 -9.32
N PRO A 956 25.75 -27.67 -9.31
CA PRO A 956 26.40 -27.21 -8.07
C PRO A 956 25.72 -25.98 -7.46
N HIS A 957 25.15 -25.12 -8.31
CA HIS A 957 24.50 -23.88 -7.88
C HIS A 957 23.07 -24.15 -7.40
N PHE A 958 22.34 -25.06 -8.06
CA PHE A 958 21.05 -25.56 -7.59
C PHE A 958 21.18 -26.21 -6.21
N ASP A 959 22.18 -27.07 -6.02
CA ASP A 959 22.48 -27.75 -4.76
C ASP A 959 22.68 -26.77 -3.60
N ALA A 960 23.38 -25.68 -3.85
CA ALA A 960 23.75 -24.69 -2.84
C ALA A 960 22.58 -23.78 -2.44
N HIS A 961 21.64 -23.47 -3.35
CA HIS A 961 20.71 -22.36 -3.15
C HIS A 961 19.23 -22.69 -3.29
N LEU A 962 18.84 -23.64 -4.14
CA LEU A 962 17.42 -23.90 -4.43
C LEU A 962 16.95 -25.28 -3.99
N ARG A 963 17.84 -26.28 -3.90
CA ARG A 963 17.48 -27.65 -3.54
C ARG A 963 16.75 -27.74 -2.20
N LEU A 964 17.30 -27.13 -1.15
CA LEU A 964 16.73 -27.19 0.19
C LEU A 964 15.42 -26.39 0.32
N PRO A 965 15.33 -25.11 -0.11
CA PRO A 965 14.08 -24.34 -0.11
C PRO A 965 12.91 -25.07 -0.78
N TYR A 966 13.09 -25.53 -2.02
CA TYR A 966 12.04 -26.25 -2.74
C TYR A 966 11.80 -27.66 -2.21
N GLY A 967 12.82 -28.29 -1.61
CA GLY A 967 12.65 -29.57 -0.91
C GLY A 967 11.75 -29.46 0.32
N ALA A 968 11.79 -28.33 1.05
CA ALA A 968 10.94 -28.09 2.21
C ALA A 968 9.45 -27.99 1.82
N LEU A 969 9.14 -27.38 0.67
CA LEU A 969 7.78 -27.33 0.12
C LEU A 969 7.22 -28.72 -0.18
N LEU A 970 8.05 -29.64 -0.69
CA LEU A 970 7.64 -31.03 -0.92
C LEU A 970 7.48 -31.84 0.37
N ALA A 971 8.07 -31.41 1.49
CA ALA A 971 8.09 -32.16 2.74
C ALA A 971 6.90 -31.86 3.67
N HIS A 972 6.18 -30.75 3.46
CA HIS A 972 5.12 -30.29 4.36
C HIS A 972 3.75 -30.30 3.67
N ASP A 973 2.81 -31.09 4.21
CA ASP A 973 1.52 -31.39 3.57
C ASP A 973 0.61 -30.17 3.40
N GLN A 974 0.72 -29.15 4.25
CA GLN A 974 -0.11 -27.93 4.21
C GLN A 974 0.53 -26.73 3.50
N THR A 975 1.67 -26.90 2.83
CA THR A 975 2.28 -25.80 2.05
C THR A 975 1.45 -25.47 0.80
N SER A 976 1.61 -24.23 0.31
CA SER A 976 1.02 -23.73 -0.94
C SER A 976 1.06 -24.74 -2.09
N TYR A 977 -0.08 -24.92 -2.77
CA TYR A 977 -0.22 -25.78 -3.95
C TYR A 977 0.75 -25.37 -5.06
N TYR A 978 0.82 -24.09 -5.40
CA TYR A 978 1.74 -23.57 -6.42
C TYR A 978 3.21 -23.76 -6.03
N GLY A 979 3.54 -23.62 -4.74
CA GLY A 979 4.88 -23.95 -4.23
C GLY A 979 5.27 -25.41 -4.50
N LYS A 980 4.34 -26.36 -4.30
CA LYS A 980 4.56 -27.78 -4.62
C LYS A 980 4.72 -28.02 -6.13
N VAL A 981 3.87 -27.41 -6.95
CA VAL A 981 3.96 -27.49 -8.43
C VAL A 981 5.35 -27.06 -8.89
N ALA A 982 5.80 -25.88 -8.44
CA ALA A 982 7.10 -25.34 -8.80
C ALA A 982 8.26 -26.23 -8.33
N ALA A 983 8.19 -26.78 -7.11
CA ALA A 983 9.19 -27.69 -6.59
C ALA A 983 9.28 -28.98 -7.42
N LEU A 984 8.14 -29.61 -7.76
CA LEU A 984 8.09 -30.82 -8.58
C LEU A 984 8.71 -30.59 -9.95
N CYS A 985 8.33 -29.50 -10.63
CA CYS A 985 8.86 -29.14 -11.94
C CYS A 985 10.35 -28.83 -11.91
N LEU A 986 10.82 -28.08 -10.90
CA LEU A 986 12.23 -27.71 -10.77
C LEU A 986 13.14 -28.93 -10.55
N TYR A 987 12.72 -29.85 -9.67
CA TYR A 987 13.43 -31.12 -9.46
C TYR A 987 13.40 -31.99 -10.73
N ALA A 988 12.26 -32.04 -11.44
CA ALA A 988 12.14 -32.79 -12.69
C ALA A 988 13.09 -32.23 -13.77
N ASP A 989 13.19 -30.92 -13.94
CA ASP A 989 14.10 -30.30 -14.92
C ASP A 989 15.57 -30.52 -14.54
N ALA A 990 15.93 -30.45 -13.25
CA ALA A 990 17.27 -30.77 -12.78
C ALA A 990 17.66 -32.23 -13.12
N ILE A 991 16.75 -33.19 -12.96
CA ILE A 991 16.98 -34.60 -13.31
C ILE A 991 17.00 -34.80 -14.83
N ASN A 992 16.14 -34.11 -15.56
CA ASN A 992 16.01 -34.29 -17.00
C ASN A 992 17.21 -33.72 -17.77
N PHE A 993 17.78 -32.60 -17.34
CA PHE A 993 18.88 -31.92 -18.06
C PHE A 993 20.24 -32.03 -17.37
N GLY A 994 20.27 -32.52 -16.12
CA GLY A 994 21.50 -32.78 -15.37
C GLY A 994 22.26 -34.03 -15.82
N ASP A 995 23.45 -34.22 -15.23
CA ASP A 995 24.21 -35.46 -15.38
C ASP A 995 23.53 -36.59 -14.58
N PRO A 996 23.21 -37.74 -15.20
CA PRO A 996 22.51 -38.83 -14.51
C PRO A 996 23.21 -39.33 -13.25
N SER A 997 24.54 -39.28 -13.15
CA SER A 997 25.22 -39.77 -11.93
C SER A 997 25.06 -38.81 -10.74
N ALA A 998 24.85 -37.52 -11.01
CA ALA A 998 24.70 -36.47 -10.01
C ALA A 998 23.24 -36.27 -9.56
N THR A 999 22.24 -36.73 -10.33
CA THR A 999 20.81 -36.46 -10.07
C THR A 999 20.07 -37.56 -9.32
N LEU A 1000 20.77 -38.64 -8.92
CA LEU A 1000 20.17 -39.76 -8.19
C LEU A 1000 19.54 -39.33 -6.86
N GLU A 1001 20.21 -38.45 -6.11
CA GLU A 1001 19.70 -37.96 -4.82
C GLU A 1001 18.44 -37.10 -4.99
N TYR A 1002 18.31 -36.36 -6.09
CA TYR A 1002 17.11 -35.58 -6.38
C TYR A 1002 15.93 -36.49 -6.69
N SER A 1003 16.19 -37.57 -7.42
CA SER A 1003 15.18 -38.57 -7.78
C SER A 1003 14.65 -39.31 -6.55
N LYS A 1004 15.47 -39.50 -5.50
CA LYS A 1004 15.03 -40.05 -4.21
C LYS A 1004 14.07 -39.14 -3.45
N VAL A 1005 14.13 -37.82 -3.68
CA VAL A 1005 13.22 -36.83 -3.08
C VAL A 1005 11.95 -36.72 -3.92
N LEU A 1006 12.09 -36.57 -5.25
CA LEU A 1006 10.98 -36.33 -6.17
C LEU A 1006 10.02 -37.53 -6.25
N LEU A 1007 10.53 -38.75 -6.32
CA LEU A 1007 9.73 -39.96 -6.51
C LEU A 1007 8.64 -40.15 -5.43
N PRO A 1008 8.95 -40.17 -4.12
CA PRO A 1008 7.92 -40.34 -3.09
C PRO A 1008 6.93 -39.17 -3.05
N ALA A 1009 7.39 -37.92 -3.21
CA ALA A 1009 6.52 -36.74 -3.23
C ALA A 1009 5.52 -36.78 -4.40
N ALA A 1010 6.00 -37.10 -5.61
CA ALA A 1010 5.16 -37.19 -6.79
C ALA A 1010 4.15 -38.35 -6.71
N LEU A 1011 4.54 -39.50 -6.14
CA LEU A 1011 3.61 -40.63 -5.92
C LEU A 1011 2.53 -40.29 -4.88
N LEU A 1012 2.88 -39.57 -3.82
CA LEU A 1012 1.93 -39.11 -2.82
C LEU A 1012 0.91 -38.14 -3.42
N ALA A 1013 1.39 -37.17 -4.21
CA ALA A 1013 0.57 -36.14 -4.84
C ALA A 1013 -0.49 -36.69 -5.82
N ILE A 1014 -0.21 -37.81 -6.50
CA ILE A 1014 -1.17 -38.45 -7.43
C ILE A 1014 -2.02 -39.55 -6.78
N SER A 1015 -1.84 -39.82 -5.48
CA SER A 1015 -2.56 -40.88 -4.78
C SER A 1015 -3.95 -40.40 -4.32
N PRO A 1016 -5.05 -41.09 -4.67
CA PRO A 1016 -6.40 -40.65 -4.32
C PRO A 1016 -6.65 -40.63 -2.81
N GLN A 1017 -7.05 -39.47 -2.25
CA GLN A 1017 -7.51 -39.35 -0.86
C GLN A 1017 -9.03 -39.13 -0.80
N ALA A 1018 -9.66 -39.57 0.30
CA ALA A 1018 -11.13 -39.65 0.43
C ALA A 1018 -11.84 -38.29 0.62
N GLU A 1019 -11.09 -37.21 0.84
CA GLU A 1019 -11.60 -35.88 1.21
C GLU A 1019 -11.42 -34.81 0.13
N TRP A 1020 -10.95 -35.16 -1.07
CA TRP A 1020 -10.69 -34.14 -2.09
C TRP A 1020 -11.99 -33.44 -2.53
N ALA A 1021 -12.14 -32.16 -2.16
CA ALA A 1021 -12.83 -31.20 -3.00
C ALA A 1021 -11.87 -30.91 -4.16
N ILE A 1022 -12.19 -31.40 -5.35
CA ILE A 1022 -11.22 -31.45 -6.46
C ILE A 1022 -11.47 -30.25 -7.38
N ASP A 1023 -10.52 -29.33 -7.38
CA ASP A 1023 -10.50 -28.08 -8.13
C ASP A 1023 -9.39 -28.08 -9.21
N GLU A 1024 -9.22 -26.95 -9.92
CA GLU A 1024 -8.21 -26.79 -10.97
C GLU A 1024 -6.77 -26.86 -10.42
N GLU A 1025 -6.54 -26.43 -9.19
CA GLU A 1025 -5.22 -26.40 -8.55
C GLU A 1025 -4.65 -27.81 -8.35
N HIS A 1026 -5.50 -28.75 -7.94
CA HIS A 1026 -5.13 -30.16 -7.83
C HIS A 1026 -4.69 -30.75 -9.18
N ALA A 1027 -5.30 -30.34 -10.30
CA ALA A 1027 -4.92 -30.83 -11.63
C ALA A 1027 -3.50 -30.40 -12.01
N LEU A 1028 -3.06 -29.19 -11.61
CA LEU A 1028 -1.69 -28.70 -11.84
C LEU A 1028 -0.66 -29.53 -11.09
N VAL A 1029 -0.92 -29.85 -9.82
CA VAL A 1029 -0.04 -30.71 -9.00
C VAL A 1029 0.10 -32.10 -9.61
N VAL A 1030 -1.01 -32.69 -10.09
CA VAL A 1030 -0.97 -33.97 -10.78
C VAL A 1030 -0.12 -33.87 -12.04
N SER A 1031 -0.32 -32.84 -12.87
CA SER A 1031 0.44 -32.61 -14.11
C SER A 1031 1.96 -32.54 -13.86
N ALA A 1032 2.39 -31.76 -12.87
CA ALA A 1032 3.79 -31.65 -12.48
C ALA A 1032 4.35 -32.98 -11.97
N SER A 1033 3.58 -33.70 -11.15
CA SER A 1033 3.96 -34.99 -10.57
C SER A 1033 4.17 -36.06 -11.64
N VAL A 1034 3.25 -36.19 -12.60
CA VAL A 1034 3.35 -37.21 -13.65
C VAL A 1034 4.48 -36.92 -14.62
N TYR A 1035 4.78 -35.65 -14.92
CA TYR A 1035 5.98 -35.27 -15.66
C TYR A 1035 7.25 -35.74 -14.92
N GLY A 1036 7.36 -35.41 -13.63
CA GLY A 1036 8.48 -35.84 -12.77
C GLY A 1036 8.66 -37.35 -12.71
N LEU A 1037 7.58 -38.12 -12.51
CA LEU A 1037 7.61 -39.58 -12.52
C LEU A 1037 8.13 -40.15 -13.85
N GLY A 1038 7.68 -39.57 -14.98
CA GLY A 1038 8.17 -39.96 -16.30
C GLY A 1038 9.66 -39.68 -16.48
N VAL A 1039 10.16 -38.56 -15.97
CA VAL A 1039 11.60 -38.21 -16.02
C VAL A 1039 12.42 -39.18 -15.17
N VAL A 1040 12.00 -39.46 -13.93
CA VAL A 1040 12.70 -40.41 -13.05
C VAL A 1040 12.73 -41.81 -13.67
N ALA A 1041 11.63 -42.24 -14.30
CA ALA A 1041 11.57 -43.56 -14.94
C ALA A 1041 12.62 -43.69 -16.07
N GLN A 1042 12.83 -42.62 -16.84
CA GLN A 1042 13.81 -42.61 -17.95
C GLN A 1042 15.26 -42.48 -17.48
N ARG A 1043 15.51 -41.73 -16.41
CA ARG A 1043 16.86 -41.38 -15.95
C ARG A 1043 17.40 -42.32 -14.87
N HIS A 1044 16.51 -42.80 -14.00
CA HIS A 1044 16.79 -43.59 -12.80
C HIS A 1044 15.79 -44.72 -12.59
N PRO A 1045 15.60 -45.61 -13.58
CA PRO A 1045 14.62 -46.68 -13.49
C PRO A 1045 14.83 -47.51 -12.22
N GLU A 1046 16.07 -47.76 -11.80
CA GLU A 1046 16.41 -48.58 -10.62
C GLU A 1046 15.65 -48.20 -9.34
N LEU A 1047 15.27 -46.93 -9.15
CA LEU A 1047 14.54 -46.44 -7.97
C LEU A 1047 13.11 -46.99 -7.86
N PHE A 1048 12.47 -47.30 -8.99
CA PHE A 1048 11.13 -47.90 -8.98
C PHE A 1048 11.16 -49.38 -8.60
N SER A 1049 12.31 -50.06 -8.63
CA SER A 1049 12.38 -51.52 -8.50
C SER A 1049 11.75 -52.06 -7.20
N SER A 1050 11.80 -51.30 -6.11
CA SER A 1050 11.21 -51.69 -4.81
C SER A 1050 9.72 -51.35 -4.67
N GLN A 1051 9.17 -50.49 -5.52
CA GLN A 1051 7.80 -49.97 -5.44
C GLN A 1051 7.04 -50.01 -6.79
N LEU A 1052 7.57 -50.75 -7.77
CA LEU A 1052 7.13 -50.71 -9.17
C LEU A 1052 5.64 -51.02 -9.33
N GLN A 1053 5.17 -52.07 -8.65
CA GLN A 1053 3.77 -52.46 -8.69
C GLN A 1053 2.87 -51.37 -8.09
N SER A 1054 3.26 -50.79 -6.96
CA SER A 1054 2.52 -49.72 -6.31
C SER A 1054 2.46 -48.45 -7.19
N ALA A 1055 3.58 -48.07 -7.81
CA ALA A 1055 3.65 -46.92 -8.71
C ALA A 1055 2.77 -47.09 -9.96
N VAL A 1056 2.80 -48.27 -10.59
CA VAL A 1056 1.95 -48.59 -11.75
C VAL A 1056 0.47 -48.55 -11.37
N GLU A 1057 0.09 -49.18 -10.25
CA GLU A 1057 -1.31 -49.16 -9.80
C GLU A 1057 -1.79 -47.74 -9.46
N THR A 1058 -0.93 -46.91 -8.87
CA THR A 1058 -1.26 -45.51 -8.56
C THR A 1058 -1.43 -44.67 -9.84
N LEU A 1059 -0.58 -44.84 -10.85
CA LEU A 1059 -0.74 -44.18 -12.15
C LEU A 1059 -1.99 -44.67 -12.91
N GLU A 1060 -2.26 -45.98 -12.90
CA GLU A 1060 -3.49 -46.55 -13.50
C GLU A 1060 -4.75 -46.01 -12.79
N ARG A 1061 -4.73 -45.89 -11.46
CA ARG A 1061 -5.82 -45.28 -10.67
C ARG A 1061 -5.99 -43.79 -10.96
N CYS A 1062 -4.89 -43.05 -11.05
CA CYS A 1062 -4.89 -41.63 -11.39
C CYS A 1062 -5.52 -41.40 -12.77
N LEU A 1063 -5.07 -42.15 -13.79
CA LEU A 1063 -5.62 -42.08 -15.16
C LEU A 1063 -7.09 -42.50 -15.25
N ALA A 1064 -7.54 -43.42 -14.39
CA ALA A 1064 -8.93 -43.82 -14.31
C ALA A 1064 -9.84 -42.78 -13.64
N SER A 1065 -9.27 -41.72 -13.04
CA SER A 1065 -10.03 -40.66 -12.38
C SER A 1065 -10.98 -39.97 -13.36
N PRO A 1066 -12.27 -39.80 -13.03
CA PRO A 1066 -13.21 -39.03 -13.83
C PRO A 1066 -12.79 -37.57 -14.04
N LEU A 1067 -11.96 -37.03 -13.15
CA LEU A 1067 -11.51 -35.64 -13.13
C LEU A 1067 -10.52 -35.33 -14.24
N LEU A 1068 -9.66 -36.30 -14.57
CA LEU A 1068 -8.72 -36.20 -15.69
C LEU A 1068 -9.42 -36.32 -17.05
N ARG A 1069 -10.73 -36.57 -17.06
CA ARG A 1069 -11.56 -36.62 -18.27
C ARG A 1069 -12.31 -35.32 -18.55
N THR A 1070 -12.16 -34.30 -17.70
CA THR A 1070 -12.64 -32.94 -17.98
C THR A 1070 -11.71 -32.22 -18.95
N GLU A 1071 -12.13 -31.06 -19.46
CA GLU A 1071 -11.27 -30.22 -20.31
C GLU A 1071 -10.03 -29.73 -19.54
N VAL A 1072 -10.22 -29.27 -18.31
CA VAL A 1072 -9.14 -28.81 -17.40
C VAL A 1072 -8.16 -29.95 -17.06
N GLY A 1073 -8.67 -31.16 -16.81
CA GLY A 1073 -7.87 -32.32 -16.41
C GLY A 1073 -7.12 -33.01 -17.55
N ARG A 1074 -7.34 -32.60 -18.82
CA ARG A 1074 -6.84 -33.32 -19.98
C ARG A 1074 -5.31 -33.36 -20.06
N ALA A 1075 -4.64 -32.23 -19.80
CA ALA A 1075 -3.17 -32.16 -19.86
C ALA A 1075 -2.52 -33.09 -18.82
N ALA A 1076 -3.08 -33.16 -17.61
CA ALA A 1076 -2.64 -34.08 -16.57
C ALA A 1076 -2.88 -35.55 -16.93
N ALA A 1077 -3.98 -35.85 -17.64
CA ALA A 1077 -4.28 -37.18 -18.17
C ALA A 1077 -3.25 -37.64 -19.22
N ASP A 1078 -2.94 -36.76 -20.18
CA ASP A 1078 -1.90 -36.95 -21.21
C ASP A 1078 -0.53 -37.21 -20.53
N GLY A 1079 -0.21 -36.42 -19.49
CA GLY A 1079 0.98 -36.60 -18.68
C GLY A 1079 1.02 -37.94 -17.94
N ALA A 1080 -0.08 -38.34 -17.31
CA ALA A 1080 -0.19 -39.61 -16.56
C ALA A 1080 -0.01 -40.83 -17.48
N ALA A 1081 -0.65 -40.81 -18.66
CA ALA A 1081 -0.50 -41.83 -19.67
C ALA A 1081 0.96 -41.91 -20.17
N CYS A 1082 1.59 -40.77 -20.42
CA CYS A 1082 3.00 -40.69 -20.83
C CYS A 1082 3.95 -41.23 -19.75
N ALA A 1083 3.72 -40.88 -18.48
CA ALA A 1083 4.50 -41.38 -17.35
C ALA A 1083 4.38 -42.91 -17.21
N LEU A 1084 3.14 -43.43 -17.26
CA LEU A 1084 2.88 -44.87 -17.23
C LEU A 1084 3.57 -45.58 -18.39
N LEU A 1085 3.53 -45.02 -19.60
CA LEU A 1085 4.22 -45.56 -20.75
C LEU A 1085 5.74 -45.63 -20.54
N LYS A 1086 6.35 -44.57 -20.00
CA LYS A 1086 7.80 -44.53 -19.71
C LYS A 1086 8.19 -45.58 -18.67
N VAL A 1087 7.43 -45.70 -17.58
CA VAL A 1087 7.64 -46.74 -16.55
C VAL A 1087 7.53 -48.15 -17.17
N LEU A 1088 6.46 -48.41 -17.94
CA LEU A 1088 6.25 -49.71 -18.58
C LEU A 1088 7.32 -50.03 -19.64
N ALA A 1089 7.80 -49.02 -20.38
CA ALA A 1089 8.81 -49.21 -21.43
C ALA A 1089 10.18 -49.59 -20.86
N GLU A 1090 10.61 -48.95 -19.77
CA GLU A 1090 11.90 -49.23 -19.14
C GLU A 1090 11.89 -50.58 -18.40
N PHE A 1091 10.83 -50.89 -17.66
CA PHE A 1091 10.71 -52.14 -16.90
C PHE A 1091 10.17 -53.34 -17.71
N GLY A 1092 9.53 -53.08 -18.84
CA GLY A 1092 9.11 -54.12 -19.79
C GLY A 1092 10.27 -54.74 -20.55
N ARG A 1093 11.42 -54.04 -20.67
CA ARG A 1093 12.65 -54.55 -21.31
C ARG A 1093 13.52 -55.38 -20.36
N GLY A 1094 13.32 -55.27 -19.04
CA GLY A 1094 14.09 -55.97 -18.01
C GLY A 1094 13.22 -56.56 -16.90
N GLN A 1095 12.70 -57.78 -17.10
CA GLN A 1095 12.19 -58.73 -16.08
C GLN A 1095 11.49 -58.16 -14.81
N GLY A 1096 10.40 -57.38 -14.94
CA GLY A 1096 9.68 -56.88 -13.74
C GLY A 1096 8.15 -56.81 -13.78
N ILE A 1097 7.50 -56.75 -14.95
CA ILE A 1097 6.03 -56.61 -15.05
C ILE A 1097 5.47 -57.65 -16.03
N GLU A 1098 4.77 -58.66 -15.51
CA GLU A 1098 4.05 -59.64 -16.35
C GLU A 1098 3.00 -58.94 -17.22
N GLY A 1099 3.05 -59.16 -18.53
CA GLY A 1099 2.09 -58.58 -19.48
C GLY A 1099 2.31 -57.11 -19.84
N ALA A 1100 3.46 -56.50 -19.51
CA ALA A 1100 3.76 -55.09 -19.81
C ALA A 1100 3.51 -54.70 -21.28
N SER A 1101 3.89 -55.55 -22.25
CA SER A 1101 3.64 -55.29 -23.67
C SER A 1101 2.15 -55.28 -24.05
N ALA A 1102 1.32 -56.08 -23.38
CA ALA A 1102 -0.12 -56.09 -23.61
C ALA A 1102 -0.81 -54.89 -22.94
N LYS A 1103 -0.36 -54.52 -21.73
CA LYS A 1103 -0.79 -53.28 -21.05
C LYS A 1103 -0.44 -52.03 -21.86
N LEU A 1104 0.78 -51.97 -22.39
CA LEU A 1104 1.26 -50.89 -23.25
C LEU A 1104 0.41 -50.77 -24.53
N ALA A 1105 0.16 -51.89 -25.21
CA ALA A 1105 -0.68 -51.90 -26.41
C ALA A 1105 -2.12 -51.43 -26.11
N LYS A 1106 -2.71 -51.90 -25.00
CA LYS A 1106 -4.05 -51.48 -24.57
C LYS A 1106 -4.11 -49.99 -24.21
N LEU A 1107 -3.10 -49.46 -23.53
CA LEU A 1107 -3.01 -48.05 -23.18
C LEU A 1107 -2.97 -47.18 -24.45
N LEU A 1108 -2.12 -47.54 -25.41
CA LEU A 1108 -1.99 -46.85 -26.72
C LEU A 1108 -3.23 -46.98 -27.61
N GLU A 1109 -4.04 -48.02 -27.45
CA GLU A 1109 -5.31 -48.18 -28.18
C GLU A 1109 -6.44 -47.35 -27.54
N THR A 1110 -6.36 -47.13 -26.22
CA THR A 1110 -7.38 -46.37 -25.46
C THR A 1110 -7.16 -44.85 -25.55
N TRP A 1111 -5.92 -44.42 -25.75
CA TRP A 1111 -5.50 -43.01 -25.88
C TRP A 1111 -5.46 -42.57 -27.33
#